data_AF-A0A2M8FQA8-F1
#
_entry.id   AF-A0A2M8FQA8-F1
#
_cell.length_a   1.000
_cell.length_b   1.000
_cell.length_c   1.000
_cell.angle_alpha   90.00
_cell.angle_beta   90.00
_cell.angle_gamma   90.00
#
_symmetry.space_group_name_H-M   'P 1'
#
loop_
_entity.id
_entity.type
_entity.pdbx_description
1 polymer ?
#
loop_
_entity_poly.entity_id
_entity_poly.type
_entity_poly.pdbx_seq_one_letter_code
_entity_poly.pdbx_strand_id
1 'polypeptide(L)'
;MKYNFFLFFLFIQCFAKAQQPDDALKIKKINDTYLATLLTKKINEIRKQENQHVLKIDAKLTEIAKDQTESNLKSGKPETIQPNKKKATLPDRIIFFEAMHGNSAENATKIPLELKVKIEGEKNRRTLKSYQELVDFVVNSWLKDKNSRATILNAYYYTIGTGISIDKKEKAIYINQVFATEPFILPSGVPAIKDDYKIEPYNKTKCNDLERSFSYLPELMSDNLFFRNGEIFFFFHDLALLKNVLKDNKDGIALDVINKEQFECGSGNKFYPSKIHTGIMLPPIYKAQLFSKNPLEKDNQIEVSLGPIPNFVDTNSTEFNLLIIKDNCLCNTIIYNSLGGENLKSLGLSLILDTLSISKQADSVTSVLKFTIPFDKNKSIYKKEDIKPFLDSLNLKKYDLKKIEVFAYSSIEGRMKENIKLQEKRAKSIIDAIQNYNLKNVQTAISTEENWTGFFESIKGSPYEKDFTKLTKDEIKKIVNSDTLNYNLEPYLADQRNAKIILTVEKIYMNDELIKVLPLRYKEAVQKREYDKALLYQSVIFSNIENKKIDNEILNEIKIPFLKETIRLNNNLIAYRWHFATEKNKDSLNNYLLRDVITQLRIEPSNPYLLYNKTTLELLLWTEKYERVKDPKFLLKDIKTLYNSEIENWRISQLLLNYHIIAADYYYETMKFDERDRSLNEVKKILLQSQLNRDQTYRIAQYFIFQMRLNWTIELMKPWAEKPTIDEEFLFTFLSAAIYNKKLVPEKEYLQFMEKAKTLNKNRFCNLFGYPNMSFQLLKDISVKKMYCESCEN
;
A
#
# COMPACT_ATOMS: atom_id res chain seq x y z
N MET A 1 -20.34 67.68 69.12
CA MET A 1 -20.50 67.70 67.65
C MET A 1 -20.56 66.26 67.16
N LYS A 2 -21.58 65.92 66.35
CA LYS A 2 -21.94 64.60 65.74
C LYS A 2 -22.53 63.54 66.72
N TYR A 3 -23.86 63.46 66.86
CA TYR A 3 -24.86 62.73 66.04
C TYR A 3 -24.59 61.22 65.88
N ASN A 4 -25.39 60.41 66.58
CA ASN A 4 -25.65 59.01 66.26
C ASN A 4 -27.18 58.83 66.16
N PHE A 5 -27.66 58.60 64.94
CA PHE A 5 -29.04 58.28 64.64
C PHE A 5 -29.09 56.77 64.34
N PHE A 6 -29.78 56.01 65.19
CA PHE A 6 -30.03 54.58 64.99
C PHE A 6 -31.30 54.45 64.16
N LEU A 7 -31.19 53.95 62.93
CA LEU A 7 -32.32 53.67 62.05
C LEU A 7 -32.23 52.19 61.63
N PHE A 8 -33.09 51.38 62.23
CA PHE A 8 -33.20 49.94 62.04
C PHE A 8 -34.00 49.68 60.76
N PHE A 9 -33.34 49.36 59.64
CA PHE A 9 -34.01 48.91 58.41
C PHE A 9 -34.06 47.37 58.39
N LEU A 10 -35.26 46.83 58.63
CA LEU A 10 -35.60 45.43 58.42
C LEU A 10 -35.65 45.15 56.91
N PHE A 11 -34.59 44.57 56.35
CA PHE A 11 -34.62 43.96 55.01
C PHE A 11 -35.24 42.56 55.12
N ILE A 12 -36.53 42.44 54.85
CA ILE A 12 -37.17 41.16 54.55
C ILE A 12 -36.76 40.78 53.12
N GLN A 13 -35.70 39.99 52.98
CA GLN A 13 -35.41 39.29 51.73
C GLN A 13 -36.44 38.17 51.57
N CYS A 14 -37.45 38.41 50.73
CA CYS A 14 -38.27 37.33 50.18
C CYS A 14 -37.38 36.44 49.29
N PHE A 15 -36.80 35.39 49.88
CA PHE A 15 -36.32 34.24 49.11
C PHE A 15 -37.52 33.57 48.44
N ALA A 16 -37.78 33.90 47.17
CA ALA A 16 -38.59 33.04 46.33
C ALA A 16 -37.87 31.68 46.26
N LYS A 17 -38.37 30.67 46.97
CA LYS A 17 -37.81 29.32 46.93
C LYS A 17 -37.88 28.80 45.48
N ALA A 18 -36.72 28.63 44.86
CA ALA A 18 -36.62 27.97 43.55
C ALA A 18 -37.12 26.51 43.67
N GLN A 19 -37.89 26.07 42.67
CA GLN A 19 -38.50 24.74 42.63
C GLN A 19 -37.42 23.65 42.66
N GLN A 20 -37.62 22.60 43.45
CA GLN A 20 -36.69 21.49 43.67
C GLN A 20 -37.18 20.18 43.01
N PRO A 21 -36.30 19.21 42.68
CA PRO A 21 -36.72 17.97 42.01
C PRO A 21 -37.74 17.13 42.78
N ASP A 22 -37.66 17.17 44.12
CA ASP A 22 -38.57 16.46 45.03
C ASP A 22 -39.88 17.22 45.32
N ASP A 23 -40.05 18.42 44.76
CA ASP A 23 -41.29 19.17 44.92
C ASP A 23 -42.47 18.38 44.35
N ALA A 24 -43.61 18.47 45.06
CA ALA A 24 -44.81 17.72 44.71
C ALA A 24 -45.32 18.05 43.30
N LEU A 25 -45.65 17.02 42.53
CA LEU A 25 -46.22 17.11 41.19
C LEU A 25 -47.68 17.58 41.25
N LYS A 26 -47.89 18.89 41.24
CA LYS A 26 -49.23 19.50 41.27
C LYS A 26 -49.72 19.75 39.85
N ILE A 27 -50.62 18.89 39.35
CA ILE A 27 -51.16 18.91 37.97
C ILE A 27 -51.58 20.32 37.49
N LYS A 28 -52.24 21.11 38.35
CA LYS A 28 -52.73 22.45 38.01
C LYS A 28 -51.63 23.53 37.97
N LYS A 29 -50.43 23.24 38.47
CA LYS A 29 -49.29 24.16 38.64
C LYS A 29 -47.96 23.51 38.21
N ILE A 30 -47.99 22.65 37.18
CA ILE A 30 -46.77 22.08 36.62
C ILE A 30 -45.97 23.21 35.96
N ASN A 31 -44.68 23.28 36.28
CA ASN A 31 -43.70 24.14 35.64
C ASN A 31 -43.03 23.34 34.52
N ASP A 32 -43.48 23.59 33.31
CA ASP A 32 -43.01 22.95 32.08
C ASP A 32 -41.53 23.23 31.82
N THR A 33 -41.09 24.47 31.98
CA THR A 33 -39.70 24.89 31.75
C THR A 33 -38.73 24.20 32.70
N TYR A 34 -39.11 24.10 33.98
CA TYR A 34 -38.34 23.36 34.97
C TYR A 34 -38.30 21.85 34.66
N LEU A 35 -39.44 21.25 34.30
CA LEU A 35 -39.51 19.84 33.91
C LEU A 35 -38.65 19.54 32.67
N ALA A 36 -38.69 20.40 31.65
CA ALA A 36 -37.85 20.29 30.46
C ALA A 36 -36.35 20.33 30.79
N THR A 37 -35.96 21.18 31.73
CA THR A 37 -34.59 21.28 32.23
C THR A 37 -34.16 19.99 32.94
N LEU A 38 -35.01 19.43 33.80
CA LEU A 38 -34.73 18.16 34.48
C LEU A 38 -34.64 16.97 33.52
N LEU A 39 -35.51 16.89 32.52
CA LEU A 39 -35.45 15.86 31.47
C LEU A 39 -34.11 15.91 30.72
N THR A 40 -33.70 17.12 30.32
CA THR A 40 -32.42 17.33 29.61
C THR A 40 -31.23 16.94 30.50
N LYS A 41 -31.25 17.33 31.78
CA LYS A 41 -30.20 16.97 32.74
C LYS A 41 -30.07 15.45 32.87
N LYS A 42 -31.19 14.74 33.06
CA LYS A 42 -31.19 13.27 33.20
C LYS A 42 -30.67 12.58 31.94
N ILE A 43 -31.05 13.05 30.75
CA ILE A 43 -30.54 12.54 29.48
C ILE A 43 -29.03 12.75 29.36
N ASN A 44 -28.53 13.92 29.74
CA ASN A 44 -27.10 14.22 29.71
C ASN A 44 -26.30 13.37 30.71
N GLU A 45 -26.87 13.03 31.87
CA GLU A 45 -26.27 12.07 32.80
C GLU A 45 -26.10 10.68 32.15
N ILE A 46 -27.14 10.18 31.47
CA ILE A 46 -27.09 8.90 30.75
C ILE A 46 -26.08 8.95 29.59
N ARG A 47 -26.11 10.01 28.79
CA ARG A 47 -25.17 10.19 27.68
C ARG A 47 -23.72 10.17 28.18
N LYS A 48 -23.43 10.85 29.29
CA LYS A 48 -22.10 10.83 29.91
C LYS A 48 -21.69 9.43 30.37
N GLN A 49 -22.61 8.65 30.95
CA GLN A 49 -22.35 7.25 31.34
C GLN A 49 -22.05 6.35 30.14
N GLU A 50 -22.64 6.65 28.98
CA GLU A 50 -22.47 5.91 27.72
C GLU A 50 -21.36 6.52 26.82
N ASN A 51 -20.47 7.34 27.39
CA ASN A 51 -19.36 8.02 26.70
C ASN A 51 -19.79 8.88 25.49
N GLN A 52 -20.96 9.52 25.57
CA GLN A 52 -21.46 10.47 24.60
C GLN A 52 -21.31 11.91 25.10
N HIS A 53 -21.20 12.87 24.17
CA HIS A 53 -21.19 14.29 24.50
C HIS A 53 -22.52 14.74 25.10
N VAL A 54 -22.48 15.68 26.04
CA VAL A 54 -23.69 16.30 26.60
C VAL A 54 -24.37 17.19 25.56
N LEU A 55 -25.69 17.19 25.55
CA LEU A 55 -26.52 18.00 24.66
C LEU A 55 -26.72 19.39 25.25
N LYS A 56 -26.55 20.42 24.40
CA LYS A 56 -26.83 21.82 24.71
C LYS A 56 -28.30 22.12 24.41
N ILE A 57 -28.95 22.88 25.28
CA ILE A 57 -30.32 23.33 25.01
C ILE A 57 -30.28 24.36 23.87
N ASP A 58 -31.07 24.13 22.83
CA ASP A 58 -31.24 25.05 21.71
C ASP A 58 -32.64 25.69 21.73
N ALA A 59 -32.69 27.01 21.56
CA ALA A 59 -33.93 27.77 21.64
C ALA A 59 -34.89 27.47 20.48
N LYS A 60 -34.37 27.36 19.25
CA LYS A 60 -35.16 27.07 18.05
C LYS A 60 -35.71 25.65 18.09
N LEU A 61 -34.91 24.68 18.51
CA LEU A 61 -35.40 23.32 18.73
C LEU A 61 -36.46 23.26 19.83
N THR A 62 -36.35 24.09 20.87
CA THR A 62 -37.35 24.19 21.93
C THR A 62 -38.67 24.76 21.40
N GLU A 63 -38.63 25.79 20.55
CA GLU A 63 -39.80 26.33 19.85
C GLU A 63 -40.48 25.27 18.98
N ILE A 64 -39.69 24.52 18.19
CA ILE A 64 -40.19 23.42 17.34
C ILE A 64 -40.83 22.33 18.17
N ALA A 65 -40.17 21.93 19.26
CA ALA A 65 -40.68 20.89 20.14
C ALA A 65 -42.00 21.33 20.81
N LYS A 66 -42.10 22.60 21.21
CA LYS A 66 -43.31 23.18 21.78
C LYS A 66 -44.46 23.19 20.77
N ASP A 67 -44.21 23.66 19.54
CA ASP A 67 -45.18 23.64 18.44
C ASP A 67 -45.75 22.24 18.19
N GLN A 68 -44.89 21.21 18.22
CA GLN A 68 -45.35 19.82 18.11
C GLN A 68 -46.23 19.39 19.28
N THR A 69 -45.87 19.73 20.53
CA THR A 69 -46.72 19.38 21.68
C THR A 69 -48.07 20.08 21.66
N GLU A 70 -48.15 21.31 21.13
CA GLU A 70 -49.41 22.03 20.95
C GLU A 70 -50.29 21.37 19.88
N SER A 71 -49.70 20.85 18.80
CA SER A 71 -50.40 20.03 17.80
C SER A 71 -50.91 18.72 18.42
N ASN A 72 -50.07 18.03 19.19
CA ASN A 72 -50.41 16.77 19.87
C ASN A 72 -51.52 16.95 20.92
N LEU A 73 -51.54 18.09 21.60
CA LEU A 73 -52.62 18.45 22.51
C LEU A 73 -53.96 18.58 21.78
N LYS A 74 -53.97 19.15 20.56
CA LYS A 74 -55.16 19.27 19.72
C LYS A 74 -55.63 17.92 19.16
N SER A 75 -54.70 17.05 18.74
CA SER A 75 -55.03 15.73 18.19
C SER A 75 -55.36 14.68 19.26
N GLY A 76 -54.94 14.91 20.51
CA GLY A 76 -55.09 13.98 21.62
C GLY A 76 -54.07 12.84 21.63
N LYS A 77 -53.11 12.83 20.69
CA LYS A 77 -52.15 11.75 20.44
C LYS A 77 -50.71 12.27 20.40
N PRO A 78 -49.70 11.53 20.90
CA PRO A 78 -48.30 11.92 20.83
C PRO A 78 -47.70 11.61 19.44
N GLU A 79 -48.12 12.38 18.43
CA GLU A 79 -47.66 12.20 17.05
C GLU A 79 -46.37 13.01 16.78
N THR A 80 -45.63 12.60 15.75
CA THR A 80 -44.44 13.31 15.21
C THR A 80 -44.76 14.05 13.90
N ILE A 81 -45.99 13.87 13.41
CA ILE A 81 -46.52 14.49 12.20
C ILE A 81 -47.60 15.51 12.59
N GLN A 82 -47.65 16.64 11.89
CA GLN A 82 -48.71 17.64 12.05
C GLN A 82 -49.60 17.76 10.79
N PRO A 83 -50.88 18.17 10.92
CA PRO A 83 -51.74 18.43 9.77
C PRO A 83 -51.30 19.60 8.87
N ASN A 84 -50.54 20.56 9.41
CA ASN A 84 -50.07 21.70 8.64
C ASN A 84 -48.96 21.28 7.68
N LYS A 85 -49.20 21.34 6.37
CA LYS A 85 -48.25 20.92 5.33
C LYS A 85 -46.88 21.60 5.41
N LYS A 86 -46.79 22.85 5.87
CA LYS A 86 -45.50 23.56 6.03
C LYS A 86 -44.70 23.12 7.25
N LYS A 87 -45.29 22.31 8.13
CA LYS A 87 -44.74 21.86 9.42
C LYS A 87 -44.99 20.37 9.66
N ALA A 88 -45.32 19.64 8.59
CA ALA A 88 -45.90 18.32 8.69
C ALA A 88 -44.91 17.36 9.32
N THR A 89 -43.67 17.36 8.83
CA THR A 89 -42.56 16.55 9.36
C THR A 89 -41.57 17.40 10.15
N LEU A 90 -40.68 16.76 10.92
CA LEU A 90 -39.62 17.47 11.63
C LEU A 90 -38.72 18.31 10.68
N PRO A 91 -38.24 17.80 9.53
CA PRO A 91 -37.53 18.63 8.55
C PRO A 91 -38.33 19.86 8.09
N ASP A 92 -39.64 19.73 7.86
CA ASP A 92 -40.47 20.88 7.47
C ASP A 92 -40.51 21.93 8.59
N ARG A 93 -40.55 21.49 9.86
CA ARG A 93 -40.49 22.39 11.02
C ARG A 93 -39.13 23.05 11.17
N ILE A 94 -38.04 22.32 10.99
CA ILE A 94 -36.67 22.87 10.99
C ILE A 94 -36.58 24.02 9.98
N ILE A 95 -37.05 23.79 8.75
CA ILE A 95 -37.07 24.81 7.69
C ILE A 95 -38.01 25.97 8.06
N PHE A 96 -39.23 25.69 8.51
CA PHE A 96 -40.24 26.71 8.84
C PHE A 96 -39.78 27.67 9.95
N PHE A 97 -39.12 27.15 10.98
CA PHE A 97 -38.60 27.95 12.10
C PHE A 97 -37.20 28.53 11.82
N GLU A 98 -36.67 28.32 10.62
CA GLU A 98 -35.33 28.75 10.18
C GLU A 98 -34.23 28.23 11.11
N ALA A 99 -34.40 27.00 11.60
CA ALA A 99 -33.42 26.33 12.45
C ALA A 99 -32.34 25.71 11.55
N MET A 100 -31.07 26.06 11.78
CA MET A 100 -29.97 25.67 10.89
C MET A 100 -29.39 24.27 11.19
N HIS A 101 -30.22 23.27 11.48
CA HIS A 101 -29.73 21.92 11.84
C HIS A 101 -29.91 20.91 10.71
N GLY A 102 -28.81 20.37 10.19
CA GLY A 102 -28.84 19.44 9.04
C GLY A 102 -29.28 18.00 9.34
N ASN A 103 -29.11 17.51 10.57
CA ASN A 103 -29.65 16.19 10.96
C ASN A 103 -30.34 16.30 12.31
N SER A 104 -31.54 15.70 12.41
CA SER A 104 -32.39 15.76 13.59
C SER A 104 -33.32 14.55 13.72
N ALA A 105 -33.76 14.28 14.95
CA ALA A 105 -34.78 13.29 15.27
C ALA A 105 -35.60 13.76 16.47
N GLU A 106 -36.76 13.14 16.71
CA GLU A 106 -37.61 13.50 17.83
C GLU A 106 -38.24 12.30 18.53
N ASN A 107 -38.49 12.46 19.83
CA ASN A 107 -39.26 11.53 20.66
C ASN A 107 -40.51 12.25 21.17
N ALA A 108 -41.69 11.71 20.86
CA ALA A 108 -42.97 12.19 21.35
C ALA A 108 -43.57 11.19 22.34
N THR A 109 -44.11 11.66 23.46
CA THR A 109 -44.85 10.81 24.41
C THR A 109 -46.01 11.54 25.07
N LYS A 110 -47.02 10.78 25.48
CA LYS A 110 -48.16 11.23 26.28
C LYS A 110 -48.14 10.47 27.61
N ILE A 111 -48.11 11.19 28.71
CA ILE A 111 -48.09 10.61 30.06
C ILE A 111 -49.35 11.02 30.81
N PRO A 112 -50.28 10.08 31.09
CA PRO A 112 -51.37 10.33 32.03
C PRO A 112 -50.80 10.48 33.44
N LEU A 113 -51.06 11.62 34.09
CA LEU A 113 -50.44 11.97 35.38
C LEU A 113 -51.02 11.16 36.56
N GLU A 114 -52.23 10.62 36.40
CA GLU A 114 -52.88 9.74 37.40
C GLU A 114 -52.60 8.25 37.14
N LEU A 115 -51.70 7.92 36.21
CA LEU A 115 -51.31 6.55 35.93
C LEU A 115 -50.61 5.92 37.14
N LYS A 116 -51.10 4.76 37.59
CA LYS A 116 -50.43 3.95 38.62
C LYS A 116 -49.31 3.14 37.99
N VAL A 117 -48.06 3.56 38.24
CA VAL A 117 -46.86 2.92 37.73
C VAL A 117 -46.15 2.14 38.84
N LYS A 118 -45.33 1.15 38.46
CA LYS A 118 -44.45 0.45 39.41
C LYS A 118 -43.20 1.31 39.61
N ILE A 119 -42.96 1.75 40.84
CA ILE A 119 -41.74 2.46 41.23
C ILE A 119 -40.70 1.43 41.66
N GLU A 120 -39.44 1.65 41.29
CA GLU A 120 -38.34 0.77 41.68
C GLU A 120 -38.19 0.73 43.20
N GLY A 121 -38.01 -0.46 43.78
CA GLY A 121 -37.98 -0.66 45.23
C GLY A 121 -39.36 -0.77 45.91
N GLU A 122 -40.47 -0.43 45.23
CA GLU A 122 -41.82 -0.54 45.81
C GLU A 122 -42.57 -1.80 45.34
N LYS A 123 -43.32 -2.42 46.27
CA LYS A 123 -44.15 -3.60 45.98
C LYS A 123 -45.44 -3.24 45.21
N ASN A 124 -46.03 -2.08 45.51
CA ASN A 124 -47.33 -1.67 44.98
C ASN A 124 -47.19 -0.61 43.89
N ARG A 125 -48.11 -0.59 42.93
CA ARG A 125 -48.20 0.48 41.93
C ARG A 125 -48.88 1.70 42.52
N ARG A 126 -48.32 2.88 42.28
CA ARG A 126 -48.87 4.17 42.72
C ARG A 126 -48.67 5.27 41.68
N THR A 127 -49.30 6.41 41.90
CA THR A 127 -49.10 7.61 41.08
C THR A 127 -47.73 8.24 41.37
N LEU A 128 -47.22 8.96 40.37
CA LEU A 128 -46.00 9.75 40.46
C LEU A 128 -46.22 10.96 41.37
N LYS A 129 -45.30 11.22 42.31
CA LYS A 129 -45.46 12.22 43.37
C LYS A 129 -44.60 13.46 43.19
N SER A 130 -43.47 13.38 42.50
CA SER A 130 -42.52 14.48 42.32
C SER A 130 -42.13 14.67 40.85
N TYR A 131 -41.45 15.78 40.54
CA TYR A 131 -40.84 15.98 39.22
C TYR A 131 -39.79 14.92 38.92
N GLN A 132 -38.96 14.57 39.91
CA GLN A 132 -37.92 13.56 39.75
C GLN A 132 -38.48 12.20 39.35
N GLU A 133 -39.53 11.72 40.03
CA GLU A 133 -40.18 10.45 39.69
C GLU A 133 -40.76 10.46 38.27
N LEU A 134 -41.35 11.59 37.84
CA LEU A 134 -41.88 11.74 36.49
C LEU A 134 -40.77 11.71 35.44
N VAL A 135 -39.66 12.42 35.68
CA VAL A 135 -38.49 12.43 34.81
C VAL A 135 -37.90 11.04 34.68
N ASP A 136 -37.68 10.34 35.80
CA ASP A 136 -37.15 8.98 35.79
C ASP A 136 -38.09 8.02 35.06
N PHE A 137 -39.41 8.14 35.26
CA PHE A 137 -40.39 7.33 34.53
C PHE A 137 -40.33 7.56 33.01
N VAL A 138 -40.35 8.82 32.57
CA VAL A 138 -40.31 9.19 31.15
C VAL A 138 -39.01 8.71 30.50
N VAL A 139 -37.87 9.02 31.09
CA VAL A 139 -36.56 8.68 30.53
C VAL A 139 -36.36 7.16 30.52
N ASN A 140 -36.75 6.45 31.58
CA ASN A 140 -36.68 4.98 31.59
C ASN A 140 -37.61 4.35 30.57
N SER A 141 -38.76 4.96 30.28
CA SER A 141 -39.65 4.52 29.21
C SER A 141 -38.98 4.66 27.84
N TRP A 142 -38.34 5.80 27.56
CA TRP A 142 -37.60 6.01 26.32
C TRP A 142 -36.37 5.10 26.19
N LEU A 143 -35.64 4.84 27.27
CA LEU A 143 -34.49 3.92 27.23
C LEU A 143 -34.89 2.46 26.96
N LYS A 144 -36.12 2.06 27.31
CA LYS A 144 -36.67 0.74 26.98
C LYS A 144 -37.13 0.63 25.53
N ASP A 145 -37.50 1.75 24.92
CA ASP A 145 -37.84 1.80 23.49
C ASP A 145 -36.56 1.87 22.63
N LYS A 146 -36.43 0.94 21.68
CA LYS A 146 -35.20 0.81 20.88
C LYS A 146 -34.91 2.07 20.06
N ASN A 147 -35.92 2.69 19.47
CA ASN A 147 -35.76 3.86 18.60
C ASN A 147 -35.45 5.12 19.40
N SER A 148 -36.15 5.30 20.52
CA SER A 148 -35.93 6.43 21.44
C SER A 148 -34.55 6.35 22.08
N ARG A 149 -34.11 5.15 22.52
CA ARG A 149 -32.75 4.91 23.02
C ARG A 149 -31.69 5.23 21.95
N ALA A 150 -31.88 4.75 20.72
CA ALA A 150 -30.95 5.03 19.63
C ALA A 150 -30.85 6.53 19.33
N THR A 151 -31.96 7.26 19.38
CA THR A 151 -32.00 8.72 19.23
C THR A 151 -31.25 9.42 20.36
N ILE A 152 -31.52 9.06 21.62
CA ILE A 152 -30.87 9.65 22.80
C ILE A 152 -29.36 9.42 22.80
N LEU A 153 -28.89 8.26 22.33
CA LEU A 153 -27.47 7.89 22.34
C LEU A 153 -26.75 8.15 21.01
N ASN A 154 -27.39 8.83 20.06
CA ASN A 154 -26.76 9.12 18.78
C ASN A 154 -25.58 10.10 18.97
N ALA A 155 -24.41 9.69 18.50
CA ALA A 155 -23.16 10.44 18.62
C ALA A 155 -23.13 11.71 17.74
N TYR A 156 -23.98 11.80 16.71
CA TYR A 156 -24.08 12.97 15.85
C TYR A 156 -24.84 14.13 16.51
N TYR A 157 -25.59 13.90 17.59
CA TYR A 157 -26.38 14.94 18.23
C TYR A 157 -25.62 15.68 19.32
N TYR A 158 -25.71 17.00 19.28
CA TYR A 158 -25.05 17.96 20.16
C TYR A 158 -26.02 18.96 20.78
N THR A 159 -27.22 19.09 20.21
CA THR A 159 -28.26 19.99 20.71
C THR A 159 -29.57 19.27 20.99
N ILE A 160 -30.38 19.86 21.87
CA ILE A 160 -31.70 19.35 22.25
C ILE A 160 -32.68 20.50 22.49
N GLY A 161 -33.94 20.30 22.11
CA GLY A 161 -35.07 21.13 22.50
C GLY A 161 -36.16 20.27 23.12
N THR A 162 -36.80 20.74 24.19
CA THR A 162 -37.89 20.01 24.86
C THR A 162 -39.14 20.88 24.95
N GLY A 163 -40.23 20.43 24.35
CA GLY A 163 -41.56 21.03 24.43
C GLY A 163 -42.45 20.21 25.35
N ILE A 164 -43.29 20.90 26.14
CA ILE A 164 -44.26 20.26 27.04
C ILE A 164 -45.59 21.00 26.93
N SER A 165 -46.68 20.25 26.71
CA SER A 165 -48.05 20.75 26.74
C SER A 165 -48.89 19.96 27.75
N ILE A 166 -49.71 20.63 28.55
CA ILE A 166 -50.50 20.02 29.63
C ILE A 166 -51.97 19.96 29.22
N ASP A 167 -52.54 18.76 29.19
CA ASP A 167 -53.97 18.52 29.06
C ASP A 167 -54.61 18.48 30.44
N LYS A 168 -55.25 19.58 30.83
CA LYS A 168 -55.92 19.70 32.13
C LYS A 168 -57.18 18.83 32.23
N LYS A 169 -57.81 18.48 31.11
CA LYS A 169 -59.06 17.71 31.06
C LYS A 169 -58.77 16.22 31.23
N GLU A 170 -57.85 15.70 30.42
CA GLU A 170 -57.41 14.29 30.48
C GLU A 170 -56.34 14.05 31.55
N LYS A 171 -55.92 15.11 32.26
CA LYS A 171 -54.86 15.09 33.28
C LYS A 171 -53.60 14.41 32.75
N ALA A 172 -53.18 14.78 31.55
CA ALA A 172 -52.02 14.21 30.87
C ALA A 172 -51.04 15.31 30.47
N ILE A 173 -49.79 14.92 30.21
CA ILE A 173 -48.79 15.79 29.58
C ILE A 173 -48.34 15.19 28.27
N TYR A 174 -48.14 16.05 27.27
CA TYR A 174 -47.45 15.72 26.04
C TYR A 174 -46.03 16.27 26.13
N ILE A 175 -45.05 15.44 25.82
CA ILE A 175 -43.65 15.81 25.79
C ILE A 175 -43.14 15.51 24.40
N ASN A 176 -42.49 16.48 23.76
CA ASN A 176 -41.71 16.26 22.55
C ASN A 176 -40.27 16.68 22.82
N GLN A 177 -39.31 15.83 22.47
CA GLN A 177 -37.89 16.18 22.50
C GLN A 177 -37.32 16.09 21.11
N VAL A 178 -36.67 17.16 20.66
CA VAL A 178 -36.00 17.24 19.37
C VAL A 178 -34.49 17.24 19.63
N PHE A 179 -33.77 16.32 18.98
CA PHE A 179 -32.33 16.17 19.05
C PHE A 179 -31.75 16.54 17.69
N ALA A 180 -30.63 17.26 17.66
CA ALA A 180 -30.00 17.63 16.39
C ALA A 180 -28.49 17.78 16.46
N THR A 181 -27.86 17.89 15.29
CA THR A 181 -26.44 18.27 15.12
C THR A 181 -26.19 19.70 15.62
N GLU A 182 -24.93 20.14 15.64
CA GLU A 182 -24.66 21.58 15.80
C GLU A 182 -25.33 22.38 14.66
N PRO A 183 -25.76 23.63 14.92
CA PRO A 183 -26.33 24.46 13.88
C PRO A 183 -25.26 24.89 12.88
N PHE A 184 -25.62 24.88 11.60
CA PHE A 184 -24.88 25.49 10.51
C PHE A 184 -24.82 27.01 10.69
N ILE A 185 -23.64 27.56 10.41
CA ILE A 185 -23.38 28.99 10.53
C ILE A 185 -23.30 29.56 9.11
N LEU A 186 -24.25 30.43 8.76
CA LEU A 186 -24.20 31.16 7.51
C LEU A 186 -23.09 32.21 7.56
N PRO A 187 -22.25 32.34 6.51
CA PRO A 187 -21.31 33.44 6.40
C PRO A 187 -22.03 34.78 6.41
N SER A 188 -21.37 35.81 6.92
CA SER A 188 -21.93 37.16 7.02
C SER A 188 -22.42 37.66 5.66
N GLY A 189 -23.67 38.13 5.61
CA GLY A 189 -24.29 38.66 4.39
C GLY A 189 -24.79 37.61 3.41
N VAL A 190 -24.60 36.30 3.67
CA VAL A 190 -25.14 35.23 2.82
C VAL A 190 -26.53 34.82 3.32
N PRO A 191 -27.60 34.99 2.52
CA PRO A 191 -28.93 34.57 2.93
C PRO A 191 -29.08 33.04 2.89
N ALA A 192 -30.05 32.53 3.63
CA ALA A 192 -30.48 31.14 3.51
C ALA A 192 -30.93 30.85 2.07
N ILE A 193 -30.56 29.68 1.57
CA ILE A 193 -30.92 29.21 0.23
C ILE A 193 -32.40 28.89 0.20
N LYS A 194 -33.10 29.49 -0.76
CA LYS A 194 -34.55 29.34 -0.92
C LYS A 194 -34.87 28.12 -1.79
N ASP A 195 -35.67 27.22 -1.25
CA ASP A 195 -36.24 26.04 -1.93
C ASP A 195 -35.19 25.21 -2.70
N ASP A 196 -33.92 25.22 -2.28
CA ASP A 196 -32.79 24.56 -2.94
C ASP A 196 -32.72 24.83 -4.47
N TYR A 197 -33.02 26.06 -4.89
CA TYR A 197 -33.16 26.44 -6.32
C TYR A 197 -34.14 25.58 -7.12
N LYS A 198 -35.14 25.01 -6.45
CA LYS A 198 -36.14 24.06 -6.99
C LYS A 198 -35.54 22.73 -7.43
N ILE A 199 -34.37 22.37 -6.92
CA ILE A 199 -33.80 21.03 -7.11
C ILE A 199 -34.48 20.06 -6.15
N GLU A 200 -34.97 18.97 -6.70
CA GLU A 200 -35.65 17.91 -5.97
C GLU A 200 -34.62 16.93 -5.38
N PRO A 201 -34.91 16.35 -4.20
CA PRO A 201 -34.10 15.27 -3.63
C PRO A 201 -34.05 14.08 -4.57
N TYR A 202 -33.07 13.22 -4.32
CA TYR A 202 -32.85 11.98 -5.07
C TYR A 202 -34.14 11.24 -5.41
N ASN A 203 -34.28 10.88 -6.69
CA ASN A 203 -35.39 10.11 -7.22
C ASN A 203 -34.85 8.96 -8.07
N LYS A 204 -35.10 7.73 -7.61
CA LYS A 204 -34.61 6.52 -8.27
C LYS A 204 -34.99 6.45 -9.76
N THR A 205 -36.20 6.85 -10.15
CA THR A 205 -36.64 6.79 -11.54
C THR A 205 -35.82 7.73 -12.43
N LYS A 206 -35.57 8.96 -11.96
CA LYS A 206 -34.76 9.96 -12.69
C LYS A 206 -33.27 9.61 -12.71
N CYS A 207 -32.76 9.04 -11.63
CA CYS A 207 -31.33 8.82 -11.43
C CYS A 207 -30.81 7.44 -11.87
N ASN A 208 -31.69 6.46 -12.11
CA ASN A 208 -31.28 5.07 -12.32
C ASN A 208 -30.41 4.85 -13.58
N ASP A 209 -30.56 5.64 -14.66
CA ASP A 209 -29.62 5.59 -15.80
C ASP A 209 -28.22 6.05 -15.38
N LEU A 210 -28.13 7.15 -14.62
CA LEU A 210 -26.85 7.66 -14.12
C LEU A 210 -26.13 6.63 -13.25
N GLU A 211 -26.85 6.06 -12.29
CA GLU A 211 -26.28 5.09 -11.34
C GLU A 211 -25.82 3.79 -12.01
N ARG A 212 -26.53 3.31 -13.03
CA ARG A 212 -26.18 2.05 -13.70
C ARG A 212 -25.10 2.22 -14.75
N SER A 213 -25.21 3.28 -15.55
CA SER A 213 -24.36 3.48 -16.72
C SER A 213 -23.07 4.23 -16.38
N PHE A 214 -23.08 5.00 -15.28
CA PHE A 214 -22.01 5.93 -14.93
C PHE A 214 -21.68 5.89 -13.42
N SER A 215 -21.69 4.70 -12.82
CA SER A 215 -21.39 4.52 -11.38
C SER A 215 -19.98 4.98 -10.98
N TYR A 216 -19.07 5.15 -11.96
CA TYR A 216 -17.66 5.52 -11.79
C TYR A 216 -17.40 7.05 -11.84
N LEU A 217 -18.44 7.87 -12.01
CA LEU A 217 -18.29 9.32 -12.06
C LEU A 217 -17.71 9.93 -10.78
N PRO A 218 -18.07 9.47 -9.56
CA PRO A 218 -17.49 10.03 -8.34
C PRO A 218 -15.97 9.97 -8.34
N GLU A 219 -15.38 8.87 -8.80
CA GLU A 219 -13.93 8.72 -8.92
C GLU A 219 -13.38 9.56 -10.08
N LEU A 220 -14.05 9.54 -11.24
CA LEU A 220 -13.57 10.20 -12.46
C LEU A 220 -13.64 11.73 -12.41
N MET A 221 -14.54 12.28 -11.60
CA MET A 221 -14.82 13.71 -11.53
C MET A 221 -14.42 14.37 -10.20
N SER A 222 -13.71 13.66 -9.31
CA SER A 222 -13.39 14.14 -7.95
C SER A 222 -12.36 15.27 -7.92
N ASP A 223 -11.66 15.54 -9.02
CA ASP A 223 -10.60 16.56 -9.11
C ASP A 223 -10.74 17.41 -10.38
N ASN A 224 -11.98 17.72 -10.76
CA ASN A 224 -12.32 18.37 -12.03
C ASN A 224 -12.63 19.85 -11.91
N LEU A 225 -12.43 20.40 -10.72
CA LEU A 225 -12.62 21.82 -10.41
C LEU A 225 -11.26 22.46 -10.14
N PHE A 226 -10.98 23.57 -10.81
CA PHE A 226 -9.78 24.36 -10.53
C PHE A 226 -10.07 25.85 -10.50
N PHE A 227 -9.16 26.61 -9.90
CA PHE A 227 -9.33 28.04 -9.69
C PHE A 227 -8.33 28.81 -10.54
N ARG A 228 -8.83 29.76 -11.33
CA ARG A 228 -7.99 30.62 -12.18
C ARG A 228 -8.58 32.02 -12.25
N ASN A 229 -7.75 33.04 -11.99
CA ASN A 229 -8.14 34.46 -12.09
C ASN A 229 -9.39 34.84 -11.27
N GLY A 230 -9.57 34.24 -10.08
CA GLY A 230 -10.74 34.51 -9.23
C GLY A 230 -12.03 33.83 -9.69
N GLU A 231 -11.97 32.94 -10.68
CA GLU A 231 -13.10 32.13 -11.14
C GLU A 231 -12.89 30.64 -10.84
N ILE A 232 -14.02 29.93 -10.77
CA ILE A 232 -14.09 28.48 -10.64
C ILE A 232 -14.27 27.91 -12.05
N PHE A 233 -13.39 27.03 -12.46
CA PHE A 233 -13.46 26.33 -13.73
C PHE A 233 -13.78 24.86 -13.52
N PHE A 234 -14.59 24.32 -14.42
CA PHE A 234 -14.81 22.90 -14.55
C PHE A 234 -14.13 22.41 -15.82
N PHE A 235 -13.31 21.36 -15.69
CA PHE A 235 -12.67 20.69 -16.81
C PHE A 235 -13.02 19.21 -16.85
N PHE A 236 -13.22 18.69 -18.05
CA PHE A 236 -13.40 17.26 -18.28
C PHE A 236 -12.88 16.88 -19.66
N HIS A 237 -12.10 15.79 -19.72
CA HIS A 237 -11.35 15.42 -20.91
C HIS A 237 -12.18 14.67 -21.97
N ASP A 238 -13.41 14.27 -21.67
CA ASP A 238 -14.30 13.55 -22.60
C ASP A 238 -15.68 14.22 -22.69
N LEU A 239 -15.80 15.16 -23.64
CA LEU A 239 -17.04 15.89 -23.90
C LEU A 239 -18.17 14.96 -24.36
N ALA A 240 -17.87 13.91 -25.12
CA ALA A 240 -18.86 12.96 -25.61
C ALA A 240 -19.50 12.18 -24.44
N LEU A 241 -18.67 11.71 -23.50
CA LEU A 241 -19.13 11.10 -22.27
C LEU A 241 -19.97 12.08 -21.44
N LEU A 242 -19.53 13.32 -21.25
CA LEU A 242 -20.30 14.30 -20.46
C LEU A 242 -21.63 14.67 -21.11
N LYS A 243 -21.71 14.76 -22.45
CA LYS A 243 -22.97 14.93 -23.20
C LYS A 243 -23.91 13.73 -23.01
N ASN A 244 -23.37 12.52 -22.80
CA ASN A 244 -24.15 11.33 -22.45
C ASN A 244 -24.54 11.28 -20.96
N VAL A 245 -23.77 11.91 -20.07
CA VAL A 245 -24.17 12.07 -18.67
C VAL A 245 -25.30 13.10 -18.56
N LEU A 246 -25.19 14.24 -19.25
CA LEU A 246 -26.15 15.34 -19.30
C LEU A 246 -26.93 15.32 -20.62
N LYS A 247 -27.92 14.42 -20.73
CA LYS A 247 -28.71 14.18 -21.95
C LYS A 247 -29.84 15.19 -22.13
N ASP A 248 -30.54 15.53 -21.06
CA ASP A 248 -31.78 16.29 -21.09
C ASP A 248 -31.55 17.79 -20.82
N ASN A 249 -32.50 18.63 -21.23
CA ASN A 249 -32.38 20.10 -21.12
C ASN A 249 -32.36 20.61 -19.67
N LYS A 250 -32.95 19.84 -18.75
CA LYS A 250 -33.00 20.13 -17.30
C LYS A 250 -31.89 19.42 -16.54
N ASP A 251 -30.95 18.81 -17.24
CA ASP A 251 -29.73 18.29 -16.64
C ASP A 251 -28.74 19.42 -16.46
N GLY A 252 -27.88 19.31 -15.45
CA GLY A 252 -26.90 20.33 -15.15
C GLY A 252 -25.96 19.91 -14.05
N ILE A 253 -25.16 20.87 -13.63
CA ILE A 253 -24.29 20.75 -12.46
C ILE A 253 -24.53 21.91 -11.50
N ALA A 254 -24.23 21.69 -10.23
CA ALA A 254 -24.13 22.77 -9.24
C ALA A 254 -22.93 22.52 -8.33
N LEU A 255 -22.55 23.53 -7.55
CA LEU A 255 -21.48 23.42 -6.57
C LEU A 255 -22.06 23.55 -5.16
N ASP A 256 -21.64 22.68 -4.24
CA ASP A 256 -21.90 22.80 -2.81
C ASP A 256 -20.60 23.16 -2.10
N VAL A 257 -20.53 24.38 -1.56
CA VAL A 257 -19.36 24.94 -0.91
C VAL A 257 -19.27 24.44 0.52
N ILE A 258 -18.25 23.65 0.83
CA ILE A 258 -18.04 23.04 2.12
C ILE A 258 -16.84 23.68 2.82
N ASN A 259 -17.05 24.22 4.01
CA ASN A 259 -15.98 24.80 4.80
C ASN A 259 -15.43 23.80 5.84
N LYS A 260 -14.12 23.80 6.07
CA LYS A 260 -13.46 22.96 7.08
C LYS A 260 -14.01 23.21 8.50
N GLU A 261 -14.47 24.42 8.81
CA GLU A 261 -15.08 24.81 10.08
C GLU A 261 -16.37 24.02 10.41
N GLN A 262 -16.98 23.39 9.40
CA GLN A 262 -18.11 22.47 9.60
C GLN A 262 -17.71 21.21 10.38
N PHE A 263 -16.42 20.91 10.48
CA PHE A 263 -15.86 19.68 11.05
C PHE A 263 -14.91 19.92 12.23
N GLU A 264 -14.86 21.13 12.79
CA GLU A 264 -13.99 21.48 13.93
C GLU A 264 -14.08 20.49 15.09
N CYS A 265 -12.94 20.21 15.72
CA CYS A 265 -12.93 19.42 16.94
C CYS A 265 -13.55 20.19 18.12
N GLY A 266 -13.92 19.45 19.16
CA GLY A 266 -14.65 20.00 20.30
C GLY A 266 -16.12 20.36 20.03
N SER A 267 -16.57 20.30 18.77
CA SER A 267 -17.96 20.54 18.37
C SER A 267 -18.50 19.42 17.47
N GLY A 268 -19.83 19.34 17.36
CA GLY A 268 -20.50 18.48 16.40
C GLY A 268 -20.36 18.99 14.97
N ASN A 269 -20.61 18.11 14.00
CA ASN A 269 -20.58 18.52 12.60
C ASN A 269 -21.74 19.49 12.29
N LYS A 270 -21.44 20.57 11.57
CA LYS A 270 -22.38 21.65 11.25
C LYS A 270 -22.85 21.46 9.80
N PHE A 271 -24.07 20.99 9.59
CA PHE A 271 -24.61 20.72 8.26
C PHE A 271 -25.79 21.63 7.95
N TYR A 272 -25.84 22.15 6.72
CA TYR A 272 -26.98 22.92 6.24
C TYR A 272 -28.27 22.07 6.25
N PRO A 273 -29.44 22.62 6.63
CA PRO A 273 -30.72 21.90 6.68
C PRO A 273 -31.33 21.64 5.29
N SER A 274 -30.63 20.90 4.42
CA SER A 274 -31.10 20.51 3.09
C SER A 274 -30.95 19.01 2.85
N LYS A 275 -31.80 18.46 1.96
CA LYS A 275 -31.66 17.10 1.42
C LYS A 275 -30.79 17.06 0.16
N ILE A 276 -30.36 18.23 -0.33
CA ILE A 276 -29.63 18.39 -1.60
C ILE A 276 -28.15 18.68 -1.33
N HIS A 277 -27.85 19.47 -0.31
CA HIS A 277 -26.50 19.96 -0.06
C HIS A 277 -26.21 20.04 1.44
N THR A 278 -24.93 20.06 1.81
CA THR A 278 -24.49 20.06 3.22
C THR A 278 -23.75 21.32 3.64
N GLY A 279 -23.32 22.15 2.69
CA GLY A 279 -22.79 23.50 2.90
C GLY A 279 -23.64 24.53 2.18
N ILE A 280 -23.03 25.40 1.39
CA ILE A 280 -23.72 26.47 0.65
C ILE A 280 -23.77 26.13 -0.82
N MET A 281 -24.95 25.78 -1.33
CA MET A 281 -25.17 25.51 -2.74
C MET A 281 -25.16 26.79 -3.58
N LEU A 282 -24.38 26.80 -4.65
CA LEU A 282 -24.38 27.83 -5.70
C LEU A 282 -25.47 27.55 -6.75
N PRO A 283 -25.94 28.57 -7.48
CA PRO A 283 -26.96 28.38 -8.51
C PRO A 283 -26.57 27.30 -9.54
N PRO A 284 -27.51 26.43 -9.94
CA PRO A 284 -27.22 25.37 -10.91
C PRO A 284 -26.94 25.94 -12.30
N ILE A 285 -26.02 25.29 -13.01
CA ILE A 285 -25.65 25.57 -14.40
C ILE A 285 -26.14 24.41 -15.26
N TYR A 286 -27.18 24.67 -16.03
CA TYR A 286 -27.80 23.67 -16.89
C TYR A 286 -26.97 23.41 -18.16
N LYS A 287 -27.14 22.21 -18.70
CA LYS A 287 -26.54 21.69 -19.94
C LYS A 287 -26.34 22.73 -21.04
N ALA A 288 -27.39 23.46 -21.38
CA ALA A 288 -27.37 24.42 -22.48
C ALA A 288 -26.34 25.54 -22.23
N GLN A 289 -26.35 26.11 -21.02
CA GLN A 289 -25.37 27.12 -20.63
C GLN A 289 -23.96 26.53 -20.54
N LEU A 290 -23.82 25.34 -19.92
CA LEU A 290 -22.55 24.68 -19.70
C LEU A 290 -21.81 24.43 -21.04
N PHE A 291 -22.49 23.88 -22.03
CA PHE A 291 -21.88 23.54 -23.32
C PHE A 291 -21.74 24.74 -24.27
N SER A 292 -22.64 25.73 -24.21
CA SER A 292 -22.57 26.92 -25.09
C SER A 292 -21.31 27.76 -24.89
N LYS A 293 -20.66 27.66 -23.72
CA LYS A 293 -19.48 28.44 -23.33
C LYS A 293 -18.17 27.66 -23.42
N ASN A 294 -18.18 26.45 -23.99
CA ASN A 294 -17.00 25.58 -24.05
C ASN A 294 -16.07 25.95 -25.22
N PRO A 295 -14.85 26.47 -24.97
CA PRO A 295 -13.89 26.76 -26.03
C PRO A 295 -13.21 25.50 -26.60
N LEU A 296 -13.24 24.37 -25.90
CA LEU A 296 -12.51 23.13 -26.24
C LEU A 296 -13.36 22.09 -26.97
N GLU A 297 -14.51 22.48 -27.55
CA GLU A 297 -15.41 21.53 -28.21
C GLU A 297 -14.75 20.79 -29.39
N LYS A 298 -13.84 21.45 -30.12
CA LYS A 298 -13.10 20.85 -31.24
C LYS A 298 -12.16 19.73 -30.82
N ASP A 299 -11.67 19.78 -29.59
CA ASP A 299 -10.74 18.79 -29.02
C ASP A 299 -11.49 17.66 -28.30
N ASN A 300 -12.83 17.63 -28.37
CA ASN A 300 -13.70 16.73 -27.63
C ASN A 300 -13.49 16.81 -26.09
N GLN A 301 -13.17 18.00 -25.60
CA GLN A 301 -12.97 18.29 -24.17
C GLN A 301 -13.93 19.42 -23.72
N ILE A 302 -14.02 19.67 -22.42
CA ILE A 302 -14.68 20.86 -21.88
C ILE A 302 -13.82 21.56 -20.85
N GLU A 303 -13.73 22.88 -20.97
CA GLU A 303 -13.21 23.78 -19.94
C GLU A 303 -14.12 25.00 -19.86
N VAL A 304 -14.86 25.19 -18.77
CA VAL A 304 -15.84 26.27 -18.68
C VAL A 304 -15.81 26.94 -17.32
N SER A 305 -15.89 28.27 -17.31
CA SER A 305 -16.10 29.02 -16.06
C SER A 305 -17.50 28.74 -15.52
N LEU A 306 -17.55 28.32 -14.26
CA LEU A 306 -18.76 28.18 -13.46
C LEU A 306 -19.13 29.49 -12.74
N GLY A 307 -18.31 30.53 -12.89
CA GLY A 307 -18.51 31.84 -12.29
C GLY A 307 -17.39 32.24 -11.30
N PRO A 308 -17.50 33.44 -10.71
CA PRO A 308 -16.51 33.94 -9.76
C PRO A 308 -16.53 33.14 -8.46
N ILE A 309 -15.37 33.03 -7.82
CA ILE A 309 -15.24 32.52 -6.45
C ILE A 309 -16.03 33.46 -5.53
N PRO A 310 -17.01 32.98 -4.75
CA PRO A 310 -17.78 33.85 -3.87
C PRO A 310 -16.88 34.53 -2.82
N ASN A 311 -17.15 35.80 -2.49
CA ASN A 311 -16.32 36.60 -1.58
C ASN A 311 -16.17 36.00 -0.17
N PHE A 312 -17.07 35.12 0.26
CA PHE A 312 -17.02 34.44 1.56
C PHE A 312 -16.15 33.17 1.53
N VAL A 313 -15.63 32.76 0.37
CA VAL A 313 -14.82 31.56 0.21
C VAL A 313 -13.34 31.88 0.35
N ASP A 314 -12.69 31.19 1.28
CA ASP A 314 -11.24 31.00 1.28
C ASP A 314 -10.92 29.61 0.72
N THR A 315 -10.27 29.57 -0.44
CA THR A 315 -9.93 28.33 -1.16
C THR A 315 -8.94 27.43 -0.41
N ASN A 316 -8.28 27.92 0.64
CA ASN A 316 -7.39 27.10 1.47
C ASN A 316 -8.14 26.30 2.55
N SER A 317 -9.36 26.73 2.89
CA SER A 317 -10.19 26.15 3.96
C SER A 317 -11.53 25.59 3.45
N THR A 318 -11.72 25.60 2.13
CA THR A 318 -12.98 25.25 1.48
C THR A 318 -12.77 24.20 0.40
N GLU A 319 -13.64 23.19 0.38
CA GLU A 319 -13.78 22.24 -0.71
C GLU A 319 -15.11 22.47 -1.44
N PHE A 320 -15.18 22.08 -2.71
CA PHE A 320 -16.40 22.18 -3.51
C PHE A 320 -16.85 20.77 -3.90
N ASN A 321 -18.07 20.40 -3.53
CA ASN A 321 -18.69 19.20 -4.08
C ASN A 321 -19.36 19.54 -5.41
N LEU A 322 -19.18 18.68 -6.41
CA LEU A 322 -19.87 18.77 -7.69
C LEU A 322 -21.19 17.99 -7.62
N LEU A 323 -22.31 18.68 -7.78
CA LEU A 323 -23.64 18.09 -7.78
C LEU A 323 -24.06 17.78 -9.22
N ILE A 324 -24.39 16.52 -9.51
CA ILE A 324 -24.94 16.10 -10.81
C ILE A 324 -26.46 16.13 -10.74
N ILE A 325 -27.08 16.96 -11.58
CA ILE A 325 -28.51 17.18 -11.62
C ILE A 325 -29.09 16.54 -12.89
N LYS A 326 -30.13 15.72 -12.72
CA LYS A 326 -30.89 15.09 -13.80
C LYS A 326 -32.37 15.46 -13.70
N ASP A 327 -32.94 16.07 -14.73
CA ASP A 327 -34.34 16.56 -14.71
C ASP A 327 -34.73 17.26 -13.38
N ASN A 328 -33.93 18.27 -13.00
CA ASN A 328 -34.05 19.00 -11.73
C ASN A 328 -33.97 18.15 -10.45
N CYS A 329 -33.41 16.95 -10.50
CA CYS A 329 -33.23 16.08 -9.34
C CYS A 329 -31.74 15.87 -9.07
N LEU A 330 -31.32 15.96 -7.81
CA LEU A 330 -29.96 15.60 -7.41
C LEU A 330 -29.76 14.09 -7.54
N CYS A 331 -28.87 13.67 -8.43
CA CYS A 331 -28.58 12.25 -8.65
C CYS A 331 -27.20 11.81 -8.19
N ASN A 332 -26.24 12.73 -8.04
CA ASN A 332 -24.93 12.40 -7.49
C ASN A 332 -24.30 13.61 -6.81
N THR A 333 -23.57 13.38 -5.72
CA THR A 333 -22.73 14.36 -5.05
C THR A 333 -21.29 13.85 -5.11
N ILE A 334 -20.50 14.48 -5.97
CA ILE A 334 -19.11 14.13 -6.20
C ILE A 334 -18.27 14.97 -5.24
N ILE A 335 -17.65 14.30 -4.28
CA ILE A 335 -16.82 14.93 -3.25
C ILE A 335 -15.41 15.07 -3.81
N TYR A 336 -14.78 16.22 -3.52
CA TYR A 336 -13.38 16.44 -3.88
C TYR A 336 -12.51 15.29 -3.37
N ASN A 337 -11.61 14.78 -4.20
CA ASN A 337 -10.56 13.88 -3.75
C ASN A 337 -9.48 13.81 -4.82
N SER A 338 -8.23 13.89 -4.41
CA SER A 338 -7.11 13.80 -5.32
C SER A 338 -6.50 12.41 -5.25
N LEU A 339 -6.61 11.72 -6.38
CA LEU A 339 -6.03 10.42 -6.62
C LEU A 339 -4.70 10.65 -7.36
N GLY A 340 -3.61 10.82 -6.61
CA GLY A 340 -2.27 11.17 -7.12
C GLY A 340 -1.55 10.11 -7.96
N GLY A 341 -2.29 9.36 -8.79
CA GLY A 341 -1.78 8.33 -9.69
C GLY A 341 -0.88 8.89 -10.80
N GLU A 342 0.19 8.17 -11.13
CA GLU A 342 1.10 8.52 -12.21
C GLU A 342 0.99 7.54 -13.39
N ASN A 343 1.06 8.07 -14.62
CA ASN A 343 1.19 7.20 -15.79
C ASN A 343 2.54 6.47 -15.80
N LEU A 344 2.59 5.30 -16.41
CA LEU A 344 3.74 4.41 -16.42
C LEU A 344 4.18 4.11 -17.85
N LYS A 345 5.23 4.78 -18.33
CA LYS A 345 5.79 4.48 -19.66
C LYS A 345 6.33 3.04 -19.77
N SER A 346 7.09 2.62 -18.76
CA SER A 346 7.64 1.27 -18.66
C SER A 346 8.06 0.92 -17.24
N LEU A 347 8.17 -0.38 -16.97
CA LEU A 347 8.50 -0.97 -15.68
C LEU A 347 9.72 -1.88 -15.79
N GLY A 348 10.88 -1.40 -15.38
CA GLY A 348 12.08 -2.24 -15.19
C GLY A 348 12.60 -2.93 -16.46
N LEU A 349 12.35 -2.37 -17.65
CA LEU A 349 12.93 -2.87 -18.90
C LEU A 349 14.45 -2.72 -18.85
N SER A 350 15.15 -3.80 -19.18
CA SER A 350 16.61 -3.89 -19.11
C SER A 350 17.10 -4.91 -20.13
N LEU A 351 18.26 -4.64 -20.73
CA LEU A 351 18.94 -5.64 -21.54
C LEU A 351 19.57 -6.72 -20.64
N ILE A 352 19.57 -7.97 -21.12
CA ILE A 352 20.13 -9.13 -20.44
C ILE A 352 21.44 -9.58 -21.06
N LEU A 353 22.25 -10.24 -20.25
CA LEU A 353 23.54 -10.80 -20.62
C LEU A 353 23.38 -12.26 -21.05
N ASP A 354 24.20 -12.69 -22.02
CA ASP A 354 24.37 -14.07 -22.48
C ASP A 354 25.54 -14.72 -21.72
N THR A 355 25.58 -14.48 -20.41
CA THR A 355 26.49 -15.08 -19.44
C THR A 355 25.83 -15.07 -18.07
N LEU A 356 25.94 -16.18 -17.33
CA LEU A 356 25.58 -16.23 -15.90
C LEU A 356 26.13 -14.99 -15.20
N SER A 357 25.25 -14.22 -14.55
CA SER A 357 25.69 -13.22 -13.58
C SER A 357 26.72 -13.89 -12.68
N ILE A 358 27.86 -13.24 -12.52
CA ILE A 358 28.76 -13.46 -11.40
C ILE A 358 27.87 -13.32 -10.17
N SER A 359 27.31 -14.44 -9.68
CA SER A 359 26.43 -14.43 -8.54
C SER A 359 27.22 -13.83 -7.38
N LYS A 360 26.55 -13.23 -6.40
CA LYS A 360 27.17 -12.75 -5.15
C LYS A 360 27.94 -13.85 -4.36
N GLN A 361 28.12 -15.04 -4.91
CA GLN A 361 29.04 -16.10 -4.46
C GLN A 361 30.41 -16.09 -5.15
N ALA A 362 30.59 -15.33 -6.23
CA ALA A 362 31.90 -15.13 -6.85
C ALA A 362 32.83 -14.26 -6.01
N ASP A 363 32.31 -13.74 -4.89
CA ASP A 363 33.10 -13.07 -3.89
C ASP A 363 34.05 -14.00 -3.14
N SER A 364 33.93 -15.32 -3.34
CA SER A 364 34.89 -16.31 -2.85
C SER A 364 34.80 -17.57 -3.71
N VAL A 365 35.48 -17.66 -4.85
CA VAL A 365 35.64 -18.97 -5.52
C VAL A 365 36.56 -19.82 -4.63
N THR A 366 35.95 -20.54 -3.71
CA THR A 366 36.62 -21.55 -2.89
C THR A 366 36.90 -22.74 -3.78
N SER A 367 38.18 -23.02 -4.01
CA SER A 367 38.66 -24.15 -4.77
C SER A 367 39.30 -25.16 -3.83
N VAL A 368 39.14 -26.44 -4.15
CA VAL A 368 39.73 -27.53 -3.37
C VAL A 368 40.89 -28.12 -4.17
N LEU A 369 42.12 -27.92 -3.69
CA LEU A 369 43.31 -28.52 -4.28
C LEU A 369 43.60 -29.84 -3.56
N LYS A 370 43.77 -30.92 -4.33
CA LYS A 370 44.04 -32.27 -3.80
C LYS A 370 45.34 -32.79 -4.37
N PHE A 371 46.21 -33.31 -3.51
CA PHE A 371 47.40 -34.03 -3.93
C PHE A 371 47.73 -35.11 -2.91
N THR A 372 48.47 -36.12 -3.38
CA THR A 372 48.83 -37.29 -2.58
C THR A 372 50.34 -37.35 -2.45
N ILE A 373 50.84 -37.50 -1.22
CA ILE A 373 52.26 -37.70 -0.93
C ILE A 373 52.47 -39.16 -0.53
N PRO A 374 53.25 -39.96 -1.26
CA PRO A 374 53.59 -41.32 -0.84
C PRO A 374 54.57 -41.32 0.36
N PHE A 375 54.53 -42.39 1.15
CA PHE A 375 55.37 -42.61 2.34
C PHE A 375 56.28 -43.83 2.16
N ASP A 376 57.57 -43.64 2.39
CA ASP A 376 58.50 -44.76 2.55
C ASP A 376 58.25 -45.51 3.87
N LYS A 377 58.58 -46.81 3.87
CA LYS A 377 58.48 -47.66 5.07
C LYS A 377 59.29 -47.04 6.22
N ASN A 378 58.67 -46.86 7.38
CA ASN A 378 59.24 -46.25 8.59
C ASN A 378 59.68 -44.77 8.54
N LYS A 379 59.52 -44.07 7.40
CA LYS A 379 59.78 -42.61 7.32
C LYS A 379 58.63 -41.85 7.99
N SER A 380 58.94 -40.97 8.95
CA SER A 380 57.94 -40.21 9.73
C SER A 380 58.19 -38.71 9.82
N ILE A 381 59.29 -38.23 9.23
CA ILE A 381 59.70 -36.82 9.26
C ILE A 381 59.89 -36.37 7.82
N TYR A 382 59.21 -35.28 7.44
CA TYR A 382 59.32 -34.61 6.16
C TYR A 382 59.99 -33.26 6.34
N LYS A 383 60.96 -32.96 5.48
CA LYS A 383 61.58 -31.64 5.44
C LYS A 383 60.87 -30.76 4.42
N LYS A 384 61.07 -29.45 4.53
CA LYS A 384 60.47 -28.45 3.63
C LYS A 384 60.80 -28.74 2.16
N GLU A 385 62.00 -29.24 1.90
CA GLU A 385 62.50 -29.56 0.56
C GLU A 385 61.72 -30.71 -0.12
N ASP A 386 61.15 -31.64 0.66
CA ASP A 386 60.44 -32.81 0.16
C ASP A 386 59.04 -32.46 -0.42
N ILE A 387 58.41 -31.40 0.09
CA ILE A 387 57.04 -30.99 -0.29
C ILE A 387 57.06 -29.76 -1.21
N LYS A 388 58.18 -29.02 -1.23
CA LYS A 388 58.38 -27.81 -2.03
C LYS A 388 58.01 -27.96 -3.52
N PRO A 389 58.39 -29.04 -4.24
CA PRO A 389 58.02 -29.18 -5.65
C PRO A 389 56.50 -29.22 -5.89
N PHE A 390 55.76 -29.87 -4.99
CA PHE A 390 54.30 -29.94 -5.06
C PHE A 390 53.67 -28.58 -4.75
N LEU A 391 54.14 -27.88 -3.72
CA LEU A 391 53.63 -26.54 -3.36
C LEU A 391 53.96 -25.49 -4.43
N ASP A 392 55.13 -25.56 -5.05
CA ASP A 392 55.56 -24.65 -6.12
C ASP A 392 54.69 -24.83 -7.38
N SER A 393 54.28 -26.07 -7.69
CA SER A 393 53.37 -26.37 -8.83
C SER A 393 51.97 -25.77 -8.65
N LEU A 394 51.52 -25.61 -7.40
CA LEU A 394 50.18 -25.12 -7.06
C LEU A 394 50.09 -23.58 -7.03
N ASN A 395 51.22 -22.88 -7.13
CA ASN A 395 51.30 -21.41 -7.18
C ASN A 395 50.50 -20.72 -6.05
N LEU A 396 50.59 -21.28 -4.84
CA LEU A 396 49.72 -20.98 -3.68
C LEU A 396 49.73 -19.50 -3.25
N LYS A 397 50.75 -18.71 -3.63
CA LYS A 397 50.80 -17.25 -3.37
C LYS A 397 49.65 -16.46 -4.01
N LYS A 398 48.91 -17.06 -4.95
CA LYS A 398 47.74 -16.45 -5.62
C LYS A 398 46.41 -16.72 -4.91
N TYR A 399 46.44 -17.43 -3.79
CA TYR A 399 45.26 -17.86 -3.05
C TYR A 399 45.41 -17.59 -1.55
N ASP A 400 44.30 -17.36 -0.87
CA ASP A 400 44.21 -17.26 0.59
C ASP A 400 43.82 -18.64 1.14
N LEU A 401 44.66 -19.22 2.00
CA LEU A 401 44.51 -20.59 2.47
C LEU A 401 43.62 -20.64 3.71
N LYS A 402 42.44 -21.26 3.61
CA LYS A 402 41.43 -21.27 4.69
C LYS A 402 41.51 -22.51 5.57
N LYS A 403 41.75 -23.67 4.97
CA LYS A 403 41.76 -24.95 5.68
C LYS A 403 42.74 -25.94 5.06
N ILE A 404 43.46 -26.66 5.92
CA ILE A 404 44.33 -27.78 5.54
C ILE A 404 43.76 -29.06 6.16
N GLU A 405 43.48 -30.05 5.32
CA GLU A 405 43.09 -31.38 5.78
C GLU A 405 44.13 -32.40 5.32
N VAL A 406 44.62 -33.19 6.27
CA VAL A 406 45.58 -34.26 5.99
C VAL A 406 44.95 -35.58 6.40
N PHE A 407 44.66 -36.42 5.40
CA PHE A 407 44.27 -37.81 5.59
C PHE A 407 45.53 -38.67 5.46
N ALA A 408 46.11 -39.05 6.59
CA ALA A 408 47.33 -39.87 6.60
C ALA A 408 46.94 -41.35 6.67
N TYR A 409 47.16 -42.05 5.56
CA TYR A 409 46.90 -43.46 5.45
C TYR A 409 48.11 -44.30 5.88
N SER A 410 47.86 -45.35 6.64
CA SER A 410 48.84 -46.44 6.77
C SER A 410 48.41 -47.60 5.89
N SER A 411 49.37 -48.44 5.57
CA SER A 411 49.04 -49.76 5.04
C SER A 411 48.37 -50.62 6.10
N ILE A 412 47.73 -51.70 5.65
CA ILE A 412 46.97 -52.64 6.48
C ILE A 412 47.86 -53.66 7.24
N GLU A 413 49.17 -53.70 6.97
CA GLU A 413 50.16 -54.40 7.79
C GLU A 413 50.59 -53.57 9.01
N GLY A 414 51.10 -54.25 10.03
CA GLY A 414 51.56 -53.66 11.29
C GLY A 414 50.49 -53.67 12.39
N ARG A 415 50.91 -53.33 13.60
CA ARG A 415 50.02 -53.24 14.76
C ARG A 415 49.24 -51.93 14.71
N MET A 416 47.91 -52.01 14.81
CA MET A 416 47.00 -50.85 14.73
C MET A 416 47.43 -49.67 15.63
N LYS A 417 47.83 -49.92 16.89
CA LYS A 417 48.29 -48.85 17.81
C LYS A 417 49.57 -48.14 17.37
N GLU A 418 50.48 -48.84 16.70
CA GLU A 418 51.75 -48.28 16.21
C GLU A 418 51.53 -47.51 14.91
N ASN A 419 50.67 -48.04 14.02
CA ASN A 419 50.26 -47.39 12.80
C ASN A 419 49.55 -46.06 13.07
N ILE A 420 48.63 -46.00 14.04
CA ILE A 420 47.93 -44.76 14.42
C ILE A 420 48.92 -43.69 14.89
N LYS A 421 49.85 -44.04 15.80
CA LYS A 421 50.88 -43.10 16.26
C LYS A 421 51.77 -42.60 15.12
N LEU A 422 52.09 -43.48 14.18
CA LEU A 422 52.92 -43.15 13.02
C LEU A 422 52.18 -42.23 12.04
N GLN A 423 50.88 -42.47 11.80
CA GLN A 423 50.01 -41.64 10.96
C GLN A 423 49.87 -40.23 11.53
N GLU A 424 49.62 -40.09 12.83
CA GLU A 424 49.53 -38.78 13.49
C GLU A 424 50.84 -37.99 13.40
N LYS A 425 51.98 -38.65 13.63
CA LYS A 425 53.30 -38.02 13.54
C LYS A 425 53.59 -37.52 12.11
N ARG A 426 53.22 -38.30 11.11
CA ARG A 426 53.35 -37.94 9.68
C ARG A 426 52.45 -36.75 9.32
N ALA A 427 51.18 -36.78 9.73
CA ALA A 427 50.24 -35.70 9.46
C ALA A 427 50.68 -34.37 10.07
N LYS A 428 51.20 -34.39 11.32
CA LYS A 428 51.79 -33.21 11.98
C LYS A 428 53.01 -32.68 11.23
N SER A 429 53.93 -33.57 10.85
CA SER A 429 55.14 -33.17 10.09
C SER A 429 54.81 -32.52 8.74
N ILE A 430 53.75 -32.97 8.05
CA ILE A 430 53.28 -32.37 6.80
C ILE A 430 52.66 -30.99 7.05
N ILE A 431 51.82 -30.86 8.08
CA ILE A 431 51.22 -29.56 8.46
C ILE A 431 52.30 -28.53 8.80
N ASP A 432 53.30 -28.92 9.60
CA ASP A 432 54.40 -28.04 9.98
C ASP A 432 55.21 -27.57 8.76
N ALA A 433 55.44 -28.47 7.79
CA ALA A 433 56.13 -28.14 6.55
C ALA A 433 55.32 -27.18 5.66
N ILE A 434 53.99 -27.32 5.61
CA ILE A 434 53.10 -26.41 4.86
C ILE A 434 53.03 -25.04 5.55
N GLN A 435 52.89 -24.99 6.88
CA GLN A 435 52.81 -23.74 7.65
C GLN A 435 54.10 -22.91 7.57
N ASN A 436 55.27 -23.55 7.60
CA ASN A 436 56.58 -22.91 7.44
C ASN A 436 56.86 -22.37 6.01
N TYR A 437 55.93 -22.56 5.07
CA TYR A 437 55.94 -21.95 3.74
C TYR A 437 55.24 -20.57 3.75
N ASN A 438 55.47 -19.74 4.79
CA ASN A 438 54.90 -18.39 4.99
C ASN A 438 53.35 -18.31 5.12
N LEU A 439 52.71 -19.34 5.66
CA LEU A 439 51.25 -19.43 5.80
C LEU A 439 50.89 -19.48 7.30
N LYS A 440 50.75 -18.32 7.96
CA LYS A 440 50.47 -18.26 9.41
C LYS A 440 48.97 -18.31 9.70
N ASN A 441 48.60 -19.09 10.73
CA ASN A 441 47.26 -19.22 11.33
C ASN A 441 46.14 -19.70 10.38
N VAL A 442 46.15 -20.98 10.04
CA VAL A 442 45.12 -21.65 9.23
C VAL A 442 44.50 -22.80 10.02
N GLN A 443 43.19 -23.03 9.90
CA GLN A 443 42.52 -24.16 10.53
C GLN A 443 43.02 -25.49 9.94
N THR A 444 43.45 -26.42 10.79
CA THR A 444 43.95 -27.73 10.37
C THR A 444 43.08 -28.86 10.91
N ALA A 445 42.90 -29.90 10.10
CA ALA A 445 42.26 -31.15 10.50
C ALA A 445 43.12 -32.34 10.08
N ILE A 446 43.32 -33.28 11.00
CA ILE A 446 44.06 -34.52 10.76
C ILE A 446 43.06 -35.67 10.89
N SER A 447 43.05 -36.56 9.90
CA SER A 447 42.37 -37.84 9.97
C SER A 447 43.35 -38.96 9.63
N THR A 448 43.24 -40.08 10.35
CA THR A 448 44.18 -41.19 10.24
C THR A 448 43.41 -42.50 10.16
N GLU A 449 43.60 -43.26 9.09
CA GLU A 449 42.91 -44.53 8.86
C GLU A 449 43.77 -45.52 8.07
N GLU A 450 43.53 -46.82 8.23
CA GLU A 450 44.16 -47.84 7.39
C GLU A 450 43.55 -47.83 5.99
N ASN A 451 44.38 -47.90 4.94
CA ASN A 451 43.94 -47.74 3.56
C ASN A 451 43.34 -49.01 2.94
N TRP A 452 42.26 -49.53 3.53
CA TRP A 452 41.59 -50.72 3.03
C TRP A 452 41.13 -50.59 1.58
N THR A 453 40.62 -49.43 1.20
CA THR A 453 40.20 -49.15 -0.18
C THR A 453 41.39 -49.15 -1.12
N GLY A 454 42.48 -48.45 -0.76
CA GLY A 454 43.70 -48.42 -1.55
C GLY A 454 44.36 -49.79 -1.69
N PHE A 455 44.26 -50.67 -0.69
CA PHE A 455 44.74 -52.05 -0.81
C PHE A 455 44.01 -52.82 -1.91
N PHE A 456 42.67 -52.82 -1.87
CA PHE A 456 41.86 -53.54 -2.85
C PHE A 456 41.98 -52.95 -4.26
N GLU A 457 42.17 -51.64 -4.37
CA GLU A 457 42.50 -51.00 -5.65
C GLU A 457 43.87 -51.42 -6.17
N SER A 458 44.90 -51.47 -5.30
CA SER A 458 46.27 -51.80 -5.70
C SER A 458 46.42 -53.26 -6.15
N ILE A 459 45.71 -54.19 -5.53
CA ILE A 459 45.76 -55.61 -5.92
C ILE A 459 44.89 -55.93 -7.15
N LYS A 460 44.13 -54.97 -7.68
CA LYS A 460 43.24 -55.19 -8.84
C LYS A 460 44.07 -55.54 -10.09
N GLY A 461 43.74 -56.65 -10.75
CA GLY A 461 44.50 -57.21 -11.86
C GLY A 461 45.74 -58.00 -11.44
N SER A 462 46.07 -58.05 -10.15
CA SER A 462 47.17 -58.87 -9.63
C SER A 462 46.75 -60.34 -9.44
N PRO A 463 47.71 -61.28 -9.30
CA PRO A 463 47.42 -62.66 -8.94
C PRO A 463 46.65 -62.82 -7.61
N TYR A 464 46.67 -61.79 -6.76
CA TYR A 464 46.08 -61.81 -5.42
C TYR A 464 44.61 -61.33 -5.38
N GLU A 465 44.10 -60.68 -6.45
CA GLU A 465 42.75 -60.08 -6.44
C GLU A 465 41.65 -61.10 -6.10
N LYS A 466 41.64 -62.25 -6.79
CA LYS A 466 40.58 -63.26 -6.66
C LYS A 466 40.52 -63.93 -5.28
N ASP A 467 41.67 -64.03 -4.62
CA ASP A 467 41.78 -64.69 -3.33
C ASP A 467 41.49 -63.72 -2.20
N PHE A 468 42.06 -62.50 -2.25
CA PHE A 468 41.90 -61.50 -1.20
C PHE A 468 40.50 -60.86 -1.19
N THR A 469 39.79 -60.80 -2.31
CA THR A 469 38.41 -60.27 -2.36
C THR A 469 37.37 -61.16 -1.68
N LYS A 470 37.69 -62.43 -1.41
CA LYS A 470 36.80 -63.39 -0.72
C LYS A 470 37.05 -63.47 0.79
N LEU A 471 38.11 -62.85 1.28
CA LEU A 471 38.53 -62.92 2.66
C LEU A 471 37.98 -61.73 3.46
N THR A 472 37.73 -61.95 4.74
CA THR A 472 37.39 -60.87 5.69
C THR A 472 38.64 -60.03 5.99
N LYS A 473 38.44 -58.78 6.44
CA LYS A 473 39.55 -57.88 6.82
C LYS A 473 40.50 -58.50 7.85
N ASP A 474 39.99 -59.28 8.79
CA ASP A 474 40.82 -59.92 9.83
C ASP A 474 41.66 -61.08 9.28
N GLU A 475 41.12 -61.84 8.31
CA GLU A 475 41.86 -62.89 7.62
C GLU A 475 42.96 -62.30 6.74
N ILE A 476 42.66 -61.23 6.00
CA ILE A 476 43.64 -60.48 5.21
C ILE A 476 44.74 -59.94 6.12
N LYS A 477 44.39 -59.36 7.28
CA LYS A 477 45.34 -58.86 8.26
C LYS A 477 46.29 -59.93 8.77
N LYS A 478 45.83 -61.17 8.98
CA LYS A 478 46.71 -62.28 9.37
C LYS A 478 47.69 -62.64 8.27
N ILE A 479 47.26 -62.58 7.01
CA ILE A 479 48.08 -62.94 5.84
C ILE A 479 49.14 -61.87 5.57
N VAL A 480 48.76 -60.59 5.50
CA VAL A 480 49.70 -59.47 5.23
C VAL A 480 50.75 -59.28 6.34
N ASN A 481 50.45 -59.75 7.56
CA ASN A 481 51.37 -59.71 8.70
C ASN A 481 52.16 -61.01 8.91
N SER A 482 51.99 -62.02 8.04
CA SER A 482 52.74 -63.27 8.07
C SER A 482 54.05 -63.19 7.26
N ASP A 483 55.08 -63.92 7.69
CA ASP A 483 56.40 -63.87 7.04
C ASP A 483 56.43 -64.50 5.64
N THR A 484 55.44 -65.30 5.25
CA THR A 484 55.45 -66.09 4.00
C THR A 484 55.11 -65.30 2.74
N LEU A 485 54.31 -64.23 2.83
CA LEU A 485 53.81 -63.46 1.68
C LEU A 485 54.18 -61.96 1.70
N ASN A 486 54.81 -61.49 2.78
CA ASN A 486 55.12 -60.08 3.03
C ASN A 486 55.93 -59.43 1.88
N TYR A 487 56.98 -60.10 1.38
CA TYR A 487 57.80 -59.57 0.28
C TYR A 487 57.03 -59.40 -1.04
N ASN A 488 56.16 -60.35 -1.38
CA ASN A 488 55.42 -60.33 -2.64
C ASN A 488 54.22 -59.37 -2.62
N LEU A 489 53.73 -59.04 -1.42
CA LEU A 489 52.64 -58.07 -1.24
C LEU A 489 53.15 -56.63 -1.05
N GLU A 490 54.43 -56.45 -0.72
CA GLU A 490 55.03 -55.14 -0.43
C GLU A 490 54.77 -54.07 -1.50
N PRO A 491 54.76 -54.33 -2.82
CA PRO A 491 54.40 -53.31 -3.81
C PRO A 491 52.98 -52.74 -3.59
N TYR A 492 52.00 -53.60 -3.30
CA TYR A 492 50.61 -53.21 -3.06
C TYR A 492 50.38 -52.63 -1.66
N LEU A 493 51.22 -53.02 -0.70
CA LEU A 493 51.25 -52.45 0.65
C LEU A 493 51.93 -51.07 0.66
N ALA A 494 52.94 -50.87 -0.18
CA ALA A 494 53.62 -49.59 -0.34
C ALA A 494 52.67 -48.51 -0.90
N ASP A 495 51.84 -48.85 -1.88
CA ASP A 495 50.89 -47.92 -2.51
C ASP A 495 49.83 -47.38 -1.53
N GLN A 496 49.53 -48.14 -0.47
CA GLN A 496 48.63 -47.71 0.60
C GLN A 496 49.22 -46.65 1.53
N ARG A 497 50.55 -46.60 1.63
CA ARG A 497 51.26 -45.67 2.51
C ARG A 497 51.32 -44.33 1.82
N ASN A 498 50.25 -43.54 1.93
CA ASN A 498 50.21 -42.19 1.40
C ASN A 498 49.42 -41.23 2.31
N ALA A 499 49.68 -39.94 2.19
CA ALA A 499 48.82 -38.92 2.75
C ALA A 499 48.12 -38.19 1.63
N LYS A 500 46.80 -38.05 1.77
CA LYS A 500 46.00 -37.18 0.91
C LYS A 500 45.85 -35.83 1.59
N ILE A 501 46.35 -34.80 0.93
CA ILE A 501 46.26 -33.42 1.39
C ILE A 501 45.16 -32.73 0.60
N ILE A 502 44.26 -32.10 1.33
CA ILE A 502 43.17 -31.29 0.78
C ILE A 502 43.35 -29.87 1.29
N LEU A 503 43.62 -28.94 0.38
CA LEU A 503 43.69 -27.52 0.68
C LEU A 503 42.40 -26.85 0.22
N THR A 504 41.70 -26.20 1.14
CA THR A 504 40.61 -25.29 0.79
C THR A 504 41.19 -23.91 0.64
N VAL A 505 41.24 -23.43 -0.60
CA VAL A 505 41.83 -22.14 -0.95
C VAL A 505 40.77 -21.21 -1.49
N GLU A 506 40.82 -19.95 -1.11
CA GLU A 506 40.01 -18.89 -1.70
C GLU A 506 40.89 -18.11 -2.68
N LYS A 507 40.40 -17.84 -3.89
CA LYS A 507 41.16 -17.01 -4.83
C LYS A 507 41.25 -15.59 -4.26
N ILE A 508 42.47 -15.09 -4.05
CA ILE A 508 42.66 -13.70 -3.63
C ILE A 508 42.08 -12.84 -4.75
N TYR A 509 41.13 -11.97 -4.41
CA TYR A 509 40.60 -10.97 -5.32
C TYR A 509 41.72 -10.27 -6.07
N MET A 510 41.45 -9.95 -7.34
CA MET A 510 42.35 -9.18 -8.16
C MET A 510 42.84 -7.95 -7.40
N ASN A 511 44.15 -7.87 -7.15
CA ASN A 511 44.75 -6.66 -6.64
C ASN A 511 44.56 -5.53 -7.68
N ASP A 512 44.66 -4.27 -7.24
CA ASP A 512 44.46 -3.12 -8.13
C ASP A 512 45.40 -3.14 -9.35
N GLU A 513 46.54 -3.83 -9.26
CA GLU A 513 47.46 -4.05 -10.38
C GLU A 513 46.87 -4.96 -11.47
N LEU A 514 46.15 -6.02 -11.09
CA LEU A 514 45.46 -6.88 -12.05
C LEU A 514 44.29 -6.15 -12.73
N ILE A 515 43.57 -5.30 -11.99
CA ILE A 515 42.48 -4.48 -12.53
C ILE A 515 43.00 -3.56 -13.65
N LYS A 516 44.17 -2.93 -13.45
CA LYS A 516 44.80 -2.04 -14.44
C LYS A 516 45.16 -2.72 -15.76
N VAL A 517 45.49 -4.02 -15.75
CA VAL A 517 45.93 -4.75 -16.97
C VAL A 517 44.80 -5.51 -17.68
N LEU A 518 43.61 -5.62 -17.07
CA LEU A 518 42.47 -6.33 -17.65
C LEU A 518 41.97 -5.76 -18.99
N PRO A 519 41.81 -4.43 -19.17
CA PRO A 519 41.38 -3.88 -20.46
C PRO A 519 42.28 -4.32 -21.62
N LEU A 520 43.60 -4.28 -21.40
CA LEU A 520 44.59 -4.72 -22.39
C LEU A 520 44.47 -6.22 -22.68
N ARG A 521 44.37 -7.06 -21.64
CA ARG A 521 44.22 -8.51 -21.79
C ARG A 521 42.93 -8.90 -22.51
N TYR A 522 41.85 -8.17 -22.25
CA TYR A 522 40.59 -8.37 -22.95
C TYR A 522 40.73 -8.04 -24.44
N LYS A 523 41.33 -6.89 -24.78
CA LYS A 523 41.59 -6.50 -26.17
C LYS A 523 42.48 -7.52 -26.89
N GLU A 524 43.55 -7.98 -26.25
CA GLU A 524 44.42 -9.01 -26.81
C GLU A 524 43.70 -10.34 -27.03
N ALA A 525 42.86 -10.78 -26.08
CA ALA A 525 42.10 -12.02 -26.22
C ALA A 525 41.13 -11.95 -27.41
N VAL A 526 40.46 -10.80 -27.62
CA VAL A 526 39.61 -10.59 -28.81
C VAL A 526 40.44 -10.63 -30.10
N GLN A 527 41.60 -9.97 -30.14
CA GLN A 527 42.49 -9.95 -31.31
C GLN A 527 43.08 -11.32 -31.65
N LYS A 528 43.47 -12.10 -30.64
CA LYS A 528 44.00 -13.46 -30.77
C LYS A 528 42.90 -14.52 -30.99
N ARG A 529 41.63 -14.11 -31.06
CA ARG A 529 40.45 -14.98 -31.20
C ARG A 529 40.27 -15.99 -30.05
N GLU A 530 40.74 -15.65 -28.85
CA GLU A 530 40.58 -16.42 -27.63
C GLU A 530 39.26 -16.07 -26.93
N TYR A 531 38.12 -16.32 -27.59
CA TYR A 531 36.82 -15.76 -27.21
C TYR A 531 36.31 -16.20 -25.84
N ASP A 532 36.57 -17.43 -25.40
CA ASP A 532 36.18 -17.89 -24.05
C ASP A 532 36.93 -17.12 -22.95
N LYS A 533 38.23 -16.84 -23.16
CA LYS A 533 39.01 -16.01 -22.24
C LYS A 533 38.56 -14.55 -22.30
N ALA A 534 38.26 -14.06 -23.51
CA ALA A 534 37.73 -12.72 -23.68
C ALA A 534 36.39 -12.55 -22.93
N LEU A 535 35.53 -13.58 -22.92
CA LEU A 535 34.25 -13.58 -22.21
C LEU A 535 34.45 -13.52 -20.70
N LEU A 536 35.41 -14.30 -20.17
CA LEU A 536 35.78 -14.23 -18.76
C LEU A 536 36.30 -12.85 -18.37
N TYR A 537 37.21 -12.28 -19.16
CA TYR A 537 37.74 -10.93 -18.90
C TYR A 537 36.65 -9.87 -18.97
N GLN A 538 35.76 -10.00 -19.95
CA GLN A 538 34.61 -9.13 -20.13
C GLN A 538 33.72 -9.10 -18.87
N SER A 539 33.29 -10.25 -18.35
CA SER A 539 32.44 -10.32 -17.16
C SER A 539 33.11 -9.68 -15.92
N VAL A 540 34.43 -9.88 -15.78
CA VAL A 540 35.20 -9.30 -14.67
C VAL A 540 35.37 -7.79 -14.82
N ILE A 541 35.67 -7.31 -16.03
CA ILE A 541 35.78 -5.87 -16.33
C ILE A 541 34.48 -5.18 -15.93
N PHE A 542 33.35 -5.75 -16.33
CA PHE A 542 32.06 -5.14 -16.10
C PHE A 542 31.67 -5.04 -14.64
N SER A 543 31.92 -6.07 -13.83
CA SER A 543 31.75 -5.98 -12.36
C SER A 543 32.62 -4.87 -11.74
N ASN A 544 33.80 -4.60 -12.32
CA ASN A 544 34.66 -3.51 -11.86
C ASN A 544 34.24 -2.12 -12.39
N ILE A 545 33.48 -2.04 -13.50
CA ILE A 545 32.82 -0.79 -13.91
C ILE A 545 31.68 -0.44 -12.95
N GLU A 546 30.86 -1.41 -12.55
CA GLU A 546 29.79 -1.21 -11.55
C GLU A 546 30.34 -0.63 -10.23
N ASN A 547 31.52 -1.11 -9.83
CA ASN A 547 32.23 -0.68 -8.63
C ASN A 547 33.12 0.57 -8.83
N LYS A 548 33.04 1.25 -9.99
CA LYS A 548 33.82 2.45 -10.33
C LYS A 548 35.34 2.27 -10.27
N LYS A 549 35.83 1.04 -10.47
CA LYS A 549 37.27 0.70 -10.50
C LYS A 549 37.86 0.67 -11.90
N ILE A 550 37.01 0.53 -12.93
CA ILE A 550 37.37 0.62 -14.35
C ILE A 550 36.45 1.65 -15.00
N ASP A 551 37.01 2.48 -15.86
CA ASP A 551 36.26 3.45 -16.65
C ASP A 551 35.40 2.78 -17.73
N ASN A 552 34.17 3.27 -17.95
CA ASN A 552 33.25 2.70 -18.94
C ASN A 552 33.62 3.07 -20.40
N GLU A 553 34.58 3.96 -20.63
CA GLU A 553 35.12 4.29 -21.96
C GLU A 553 35.63 3.05 -22.72
N ILE A 554 36.11 2.03 -21.99
CA ILE A 554 36.56 0.75 -22.56
C ILE A 554 35.48 0.04 -23.40
N LEU A 555 34.19 0.31 -23.11
CA LEU A 555 33.05 -0.24 -23.87
C LEU A 555 32.99 0.29 -25.31
N ASN A 556 33.61 1.44 -25.57
CA ASN A 556 33.62 2.10 -26.87
C ASN A 556 34.90 1.80 -27.68
N GLU A 557 36.00 1.46 -27.00
CA GLU A 557 37.30 1.19 -27.65
C GLU A 557 37.40 -0.18 -28.32
N ILE A 558 36.65 -1.16 -27.81
CA ILE A 558 36.80 -2.56 -28.21
C ILE A 558 35.86 -2.89 -29.35
N LYS A 559 36.45 -3.18 -30.52
CA LYS A 559 35.73 -3.67 -31.70
C LYS A 559 35.77 -5.20 -31.72
N ILE A 560 34.64 -5.81 -31.45
CA ILE A 560 34.44 -7.25 -31.54
C ILE A 560 33.82 -7.53 -32.91
N PRO A 561 34.39 -8.45 -33.72
CA PRO A 561 33.82 -8.77 -35.02
C PRO A 561 32.45 -9.44 -34.84
N PHE A 562 31.55 -9.31 -35.82
CA PHE A 562 30.25 -9.99 -35.79
C PHE A 562 30.40 -11.38 -36.42
N LEU A 563 30.79 -12.35 -35.61
CA LEU A 563 30.95 -13.77 -35.95
C LEU A 563 30.13 -14.65 -35.01
N LYS A 564 29.81 -15.87 -35.41
CA LYS A 564 29.01 -16.80 -34.60
C LYS A 564 29.63 -17.05 -33.22
N GLU A 565 30.95 -17.22 -33.16
CA GLU A 565 31.72 -17.47 -31.94
C GLU A 565 31.77 -16.27 -30.99
N THR A 566 31.40 -15.08 -31.46
CA THR A 566 31.46 -13.82 -30.71
C THR A 566 30.10 -13.29 -30.28
N ILE A 567 29.01 -14.00 -30.56
CA ILE A 567 27.65 -13.51 -30.30
C ILE A 567 27.44 -13.19 -28.82
N ARG A 568 27.89 -14.06 -27.92
CA ARG A 568 27.80 -13.83 -26.47
C ARG A 568 28.52 -12.55 -26.05
N LEU A 569 29.75 -12.36 -26.53
CA LEU A 569 30.59 -11.19 -26.27
C LEU A 569 29.91 -9.89 -26.74
N ASN A 570 29.36 -9.92 -27.95
CA ASN A 570 28.70 -8.76 -28.54
C ASN A 570 27.35 -8.46 -27.87
N ASN A 571 26.54 -9.48 -27.56
CA ASN A 571 25.29 -9.31 -26.81
C ASN A 571 25.55 -8.64 -25.45
N ASN A 572 26.54 -9.14 -24.72
CA ASN A 572 26.97 -8.54 -23.46
C ASN A 572 27.43 -7.10 -23.67
N LEU A 573 28.30 -6.83 -24.65
CA LEU A 573 28.77 -5.47 -24.93
C LEU A 573 27.60 -4.50 -25.21
N ILE A 574 26.59 -4.93 -25.97
CA ILE A 574 25.37 -4.17 -26.24
C ILE A 574 24.62 -3.87 -24.94
N ALA A 575 24.36 -4.89 -24.12
CA ALA A 575 23.67 -4.73 -22.85
C ALA A 575 24.42 -3.79 -21.90
N TYR A 576 25.74 -3.88 -21.83
CA TYR A 576 26.54 -3.01 -20.97
C TYR A 576 26.65 -1.58 -21.48
N ARG A 577 26.75 -1.37 -22.79
CA ARG A 577 26.63 -0.02 -23.37
C ARG A 577 25.31 0.62 -22.98
N TRP A 578 24.22 -0.14 -22.97
CA TRP A 578 22.92 0.36 -22.53
C TRP A 578 22.87 0.68 -21.02
N HIS A 579 23.44 -0.19 -20.18
CA HIS A 579 23.45 -0.04 -18.72
C HIS A 579 24.30 1.14 -18.23
N PHE A 580 25.44 1.38 -18.87
CA PHE A 580 26.40 2.42 -18.48
C PHE A 580 26.32 3.68 -19.33
N ALA A 581 25.35 3.76 -20.23
CA ALA A 581 25.05 4.95 -21.01
C ALA A 581 24.74 6.14 -20.10
N THR A 582 25.48 7.23 -20.29
CA THR A 582 25.25 8.53 -19.63
C THR A 582 24.50 9.51 -20.53
N GLU A 583 24.22 9.11 -21.77
CA GLU A 583 23.56 9.94 -22.78
C GLU A 583 22.18 10.38 -22.29
N LYS A 584 21.93 11.69 -22.38
CA LYS A 584 20.61 12.28 -22.09
C LYS A 584 19.54 11.79 -23.07
N ASN A 585 19.93 11.47 -24.32
CA ASN A 585 19.02 10.97 -25.35
C ASN A 585 19.17 9.45 -25.53
N LYS A 586 18.42 8.68 -24.74
CA LYS A 586 18.39 7.21 -24.83
C LYS A 586 17.75 6.67 -26.11
N ASP A 587 16.97 7.49 -26.81
CA ASP A 587 16.26 7.05 -28.01
C ASP A 587 17.19 6.76 -29.20
N SER A 588 18.17 7.63 -29.42
CA SER A 588 19.19 7.42 -30.46
C SER A 588 20.06 6.20 -30.14
N LEU A 589 20.43 6.04 -28.87
CA LEU A 589 21.16 4.88 -28.39
C LEU A 589 20.38 3.58 -28.61
N ASN A 590 19.10 3.53 -28.20
CA ASN A 590 18.26 2.34 -28.37
C ASN A 590 18.15 1.94 -29.84
N ASN A 591 17.98 2.91 -30.75
CA ASN A 591 17.96 2.65 -32.19
C ASN A 591 19.29 2.11 -32.72
N TYR A 592 20.42 2.67 -32.25
CA TYR A 592 21.76 2.19 -32.63
C TYR A 592 21.97 0.74 -32.16
N LEU A 593 21.70 0.46 -30.89
CA LEU A 593 21.85 -0.88 -30.31
C LEU A 593 20.91 -1.89 -30.96
N LEU A 594 19.69 -1.49 -31.35
CA LEU A 594 18.74 -2.37 -32.04
C LEU A 594 19.29 -2.81 -33.40
N ARG A 595 19.97 -1.91 -34.14
CA ARG A 595 20.63 -2.27 -35.41
C ARG A 595 21.74 -3.28 -35.20
N ASP A 596 22.54 -3.13 -34.14
CA ASP A 596 23.60 -4.07 -33.79
C ASP A 596 23.00 -5.46 -33.44
N VAL A 597 21.94 -5.51 -32.64
CA VAL A 597 21.22 -6.76 -32.32
C VAL A 597 20.64 -7.42 -33.57
N ILE A 598 19.95 -6.66 -34.43
CA ILE A 598 19.37 -7.19 -35.68
C ILE A 598 20.46 -7.74 -36.61
N THR A 599 21.61 -7.08 -36.68
CA THR A 599 22.73 -7.54 -37.52
C THR A 599 23.26 -8.87 -37.01
N GLN A 600 23.37 -9.05 -35.69
CA GLN A 600 23.79 -10.33 -35.11
C GLN A 600 22.74 -11.43 -35.23
N LEU A 601 21.45 -11.09 -35.18
CA LEU A 601 20.36 -12.04 -35.44
C LEU A 601 20.37 -12.56 -36.88
N ARG A 602 21.03 -11.89 -37.84
CA ARG A 602 21.25 -12.46 -39.19
C ARG A 602 22.28 -13.60 -39.17
N ILE A 603 23.14 -13.65 -38.15
CA ILE A 603 24.17 -14.67 -37.96
C ILE A 603 23.62 -15.84 -37.14
N GLU A 604 22.89 -15.54 -36.05
CA GLU A 604 22.22 -16.55 -35.22
C GLU A 604 20.77 -16.15 -34.91
N PRO A 605 19.83 -16.44 -35.82
CA PRO A 605 18.43 -15.98 -35.70
C PRO A 605 17.68 -16.51 -34.49
N SER A 606 18.11 -17.65 -33.94
CA SER A 606 17.47 -18.32 -32.81
C SER A 606 18.12 -18.04 -31.45
N ASN A 607 19.10 -17.13 -31.38
CA ASN A 607 19.76 -16.80 -30.11
C ASN A 607 18.75 -16.14 -29.15
N PRO A 608 18.45 -16.75 -27.99
CA PRO A 608 17.37 -16.28 -27.13
C PRO A 608 17.68 -14.95 -26.43
N TYR A 609 18.96 -14.67 -26.12
CA TYR A 609 19.38 -13.43 -25.48
C TYR A 609 19.32 -12.23 -26.44
N LEU A 610 19.74 -12.43 -27.70
CA LEU A 610 19.58 -11.41 -28.73
C LEU A 610 18.11 -11.13 -29.03
N LEU A 611 17.26 -12.16 -29.11
CA LEU A 611 15.82 -11.99 -29.32
C LEU A 611 15.15 -11.25 -28.14
N TYR A 612 15.55 -11.56 -26.90
CA TYR A 612 15.10 -10.82 -25.73
C TYR A 612 15.51 -9.34 -25.81
N ASN A 613 16.79 -9.07 -26.07
CA ASN A 613 17.31 -7.70 -26.14
C ASN A 613 16.72 -6.89 -27.30
N LYS A 614 16.48 -7.53 -28.45
CA LYS A 614 15.72 -6.94 -29.57
C LYS A 614 14.35 -6.48 -29.09
N THR A 615 13.61 -7.37 -28.44
CA THR A 615 12.25 -7.10 -27.97
C THR A 615 12.22 -5.99 -26.93
N THR A 616 13.16 -5.98 -25.99
CA THR A 616 13.30 -4.90 -25.00
C THR A 616 13.55 -3.55 -25.66
N LEU A 617 14.46 -3.49 -26.65
CA LEU A 617 14.76 -2.25 -27.38
C LEU A 617 13.56 -1.78 -28.21
N GLU A 618 12.83 -2.69 -28.84
CA GLU A 618 11.60 -2.37 -29.57
C GLU A 618 10.53 -1.78 -28.63
N LEU A 619 10.34 -2.34 -27.43
CA LEU A 619 9.45 -1.78 -26.42
C LEU A 619 9.91 -0.38 -25.97
N LEU A 620 11.19 -0.19 -25.67
CA LEU A 620 11.75 1.10 -25.27
C LEU A 620 11.64 2.17 -26.37
N LEU A 621 11.69 1.78 -27.64
CA LEU A 621 11.49 2.69 -28.76
C LEU A 621 10.01 3.01 -28.95
N TRP A 622 9.13 2.05 -28.66
CA TRP A 622 7.68 2.20 -28.74
C TRP A 622 7.12 3.14 -27.67
N THR A 623 7.71 3.16 -26.46
CA THR A 623 7.35 4.14 -25.42
C THR A 623 7.61 5.59 -25.80
N GLU A 624 8.55 5.82 -26.73
CA GLU A 624 8.91 7.17 -27.18
C GLU A 624 8.04 7.64 -28.36
N LYS A 625 7.74 6.75 -29.31
CA LYS A 625 6.92 7.05 -30.49
C LYS A 625 6.14 5.83 -30.95
N TYR A 626 4.82 5.92 -30.92
CA TYR A 626 3.95 4.80 -31.22
C TYR A 626 4.00 4.33 -32.69
N GLU A 627 4.32 5.21 -33.63
CA GLU A 627 4.39 4.89 -35.07
C GLU A 627 5.54 3.94 -35.44
N ARG A 628 6.52 3.79 -34.54
CA ARG A 628 7.68 2.90 -34.77
C ARG A 628 7.31 1.43 -34.77
N VAL A 629 6.20 1.08 -34.12
CA VAL A 629 5.65 -0.27 -34.13
C VAL A 629 4.36 -0.24 -34.95
N LYS A 630 4.47 -0.56 -36.25
CA LYS A 630 3.34 -0.52 -37.19
C LYS A 630 2.18 -1.42 -36.78
N ASP A 631 2.49 -2.63 -36.32
CA ASP A 631 1.49 -3.56 -35.76
C ASP A 631 2.06 -4.23 -34.50
N PRO A 632 1.58 -3.79 -33.32
CA PRO A 632 2.00 -4.34 -32.02
C PRO A 632 1.82 -5.85 -31.88
N LYS A 633 0.93 -6.47 -32.67
CA LYS A 633 0.71 -7.93 -32.61
C LYS A 633 1.96 -8.74 -32.96
N PHE A 634 2.84 -8.22 -33.82
CA PHE A 634 4.10 -8.90 -34.12
C PHE A 634 5.05 -8.88 -32.92
N LEU A 635 5.16 -7.73 -32.25
CA LEU A 635 5.96 -7.61 -31.02
C LEU A 635 5.41 -8.54 -29.92
N LEU A 636 4.09 -8.62 -29.77
CA LEU A 636 3.45 -9.57 -28.85
C LEU A 636 3.78 -11.02 -29.19
N LYS A 637 3.80 -11.38 -30.49
CA LYS A 637 4.16 -12.72 -30.94
C LYS A 637 5.63 -13.04 -30.64
N ASP A 638 6.51 -12.07 -30.86
CA ASP A 638 7.94 -12.20 -30.56
C ASP A 638 8.15 -12.45 -29.06
N ILE A 639 7.51 -11.67 -28.18
CA ILE A 639 7.53 -11.88 -26.72
C ILE A 639 7.05 -13.29 -26.36
N LYS A 640 5.90 -13.72 -26.91
CA LYS A 640 5.31 -15.03 -26.59
C LYS A 640 6.20 -16.18 -27.03
N THR A 641 6.97 -16.03 -28.10
CA THR A 641 7.87 -17.06 -28.60
C THR A 641 9.05 -17.30 -27.66
N LEU A 642 9.46 -16.27 -26.90
CA LEU A 642 10.55 -16.40 -25.90
C LEU A 642 10.22 -17.39 -24.77
N TYR A 643 8.94 -17.68 -24.48
CA TYR A 643 8.58 -18.71 -23.48
C TYR A 643 9.06 -20.12 -23.85
N ASN A 644 9.44 -20.34 -25.11
CA ASN A 644 10.03 -21.60 -25.57
C ASN A 644 11.57 -21.61 -25.46
N SER A 645 12.18 -20.59 -24.85
CA SER A 645 13.62 -20.45 -24.70
C SER A 645 14.11 -20.79 -23.28
N GLU A 646 15.42 -20.69 -23.07
CA GLU A 646 16.05 -20.87 -21.75
C GLU A 646 15.95 -19.65 -20.83
N ILE A 647 15.38 -18.53 -21.30
CA ILE A 647 15.21 -17.32 -20.49
C ILE A 647 14.15 -17.57 -19.41
N GLU A 648 14.40 -17.08 -18.19
CA GLU A 648 13.49 -17.30 -17.08
C GLU A 648 12.11 -16.68 -17.35
N ASN A 649 11.04 -17.47 -17.18
CA ASN A 649 9.65 -17.08 -17.48
C ASN A 649 9.22 -15.75 -16.83
N TRP A 650 9.73 -15.41 -15.65
CA TRP A 650 9.40 -14.15 -14.98
C TRP A 650 9.94 -12.94 -15.75
N ARG A 651 11.10 -13.04 -16.41
CA ARG A 651 11.67 -11.97 -17.26
C ARG A 651 10.86 -11.76 -18.52
N ILE A 652 10.38 -12.84 -19.11
CA ILE A 652 9.50 -12.80 -20.30
C ILE A 652 8.14 -12.22 -19.91
N SER A 653 7.63 -12.59 -18.74
CA SER A 653 6.39 -12.02 -18.19
C SER A 653 6.52 -10.51 -17.94
N GLN A 654 7.70 -10.01 -17.54
CA GLN A 654 7.96 -8.57 -17.45
C GLN A 654 7.96 -7.87 -18.83
N LEU A 655 8.46 -8.50 -19.90
CA LEU A 655 8.32 -7.96 -21.25
C LEU A 655 6.85 -7.89 -21.67
N LEU A 656 6.10 -8.96 -21.40
CA LEU A 656 4.67 -9.03 -21.72
C LEU A 656 3.85 -8.00 -20.93
N LEU A 657 4.20 -7.80 -19.65
CA LEU A 657 3.62 -6.76 -18.80
C LEU A 657 3.86 -5.37 -19.40
N ASN A 658 5.10 -5.06 -19.75
CA ASN A 658 5.47 -3.79 -20.38
C ASN A 658 4.76 -3.60 -21.72
N TYR A 659 4.69 -4.63 -22.56
CA TYR A 659 3.92 -4.57 -23.81
C TYR A 659 2.48 -4.13 -23.55
N HIS A 660 1.79 -4.73 -22.58
CA HIS A 660 0.39 -4.40 -22.31
C HIS A 660 0.19 -3.03 -21.64
N ILE A 661 1.16 -2.56 -20.85
CA ILE A 661 1.17 -1.18 -20.33
C ILE A 661 1.26 -0.19 -21.50
N ILE A 662 2.25 -0.36 -22.38
CA ILE A 662 2.46 0.53 -23.54
C ILE A 662 1.28 0.45 -24.53
N ALA A 663 0.75 -0.76 -24.75
CA ALA A 663 -0.38 -0.98 -25.61
C ALA A 663 -1.65 -0.26 -25.11
N ALA A 664 -1.87 -0.20 -23.79
CA ALA A 664 -3.02 0.49 -23.23
C ALA A 664 -3.02 1.98 -23.59
N ASP A 665 -1.85 2.65 -23.48
CA ASP A 665 -1.70 4.05 -23.86
C ASP A 665 -1.78 4.24 -25.39
N TYR A 666 -1.14 3.37 -26.17
CA TYR A 666 -1.27 3.38 -27.63
C TYR A 666 -2.73 3.27 -28.11
N TYR A 667 -3.50 2.37 -27.50
CA TYR A 667 -4.92 2.21 -27.83
C TYR A 667 -5.78 3.35 -27.31
N TYR A 668 -5.37 4.04 -26.24
CA TYR A 668 -6.00 5.29 -25.83
C TYR A 668 -5.82 6.38 -26.89
N GLU A 669 -4.57 6.64 -27.33
CA GLU A 669 -4.25 7.65 -28.36
C GLU A 669 -4.92 7.36 -29.71
N THR A 670 -5.12 6.09 -30.04
CA THR A 670 -5.77 5.67 -31.29
C THR A 670 -7.28 5.43 -31.14
N MET A 671 -7.88 5.83 -30.02
CA MET A 671 -9.33 5.73 -29.72
C MET A 671 -9.91 4.30 -29.81
N LYS A 672 -9.09 3.29 -29.49
CA LYS A 672 -9.44 1.85 -29.48
C LYS A 672 -9.68 1.36 -28.05
N PHE A 673 -10.75 1.86 -27.43
CA PHE A 673 -11.00 1.67 -25.99
C PHE A 673 -11.21 0.20 -25.58
N ASP A 674 -11.81 -0.64 -26.44
CA ASP A 674 -11.97 -2.07 -26.16
C ASP A 674 -10.62 -2.80 -26.09
N GLU A 675 -9.70 -2.50 -27.01
CA GLU A 675 -8.35 -3.05 -27.01
C GLU A 675 -7.50 -2.53 -25.84
N ARG A 676 -7.69 -1.27 -25.45
CA ARG A 676 -7.10 -0.70 -24.23
C ARG A 676 -7.55 -1.51 -23.01
N ASP A 677 -8.85 -1.73 -22.86
CA ASP A 677 -9.40 -2.47 -21.72
C ASP A 677 -8.93 -3.93 -21.69
N ARG A 678 -8.83 -4.59 -22.85
CA ARG A 678 -8.20 -5.92 -22.95
C ARG A 678 -6.74 -5.88 -22.48
N SER A 679 -5.97 -4.86 -22.88
CA SER A 679 -4.57 -4.73 -22.48
C SER A 679 -4.42 -4.51 -20.96
N LEU A 680 -5.23 -3.63 -20.37
CA LEU A 680 -5.25 -3.41 -18.92
C LEU A 680 -5.63 -4.68 -18.13
N ASN A 681 -6.57 -5.48 -18.65
CA ASN A 681 -6.90 -6.77 -18.03
C ASN A 681 -5.73 -7.76 -18.08
N GLU A 682 -4.96 -7.79 -19.18
CA GLU A 682 -3.75 -8.61 -19.25
C GLU A 682 -2.68 -8.12 -18.27
N VAL A 683 -2.48 -6.80 -18.12
CA VAL A 683 -1.58 -6.23 -17.09
C VAL A 683 -1.91 -6.84 -15.73
N LYS A 684 -3.17 -6.81 -15.30
CA LYS A 684 -3.60 -7.39 -14.01
C LYS A 684 -3.26 -8.87 -13.87
N LYS A 685 -3.51 -9.69 -14.91
CA LYS A 685 -3.25 -11.13 -14.88
C LYS A 685 -1.76 -11.46 -14.75
N ILE A 686 -0.91 -10.67 -15.40
CA ILE A 686 0.54 -10.93 -15.51
C ILE A 686 1.30 -10.56 -14.23
N LEU A 687 0.74 -9.70 -13.35
CA LEU A 687 1.44 -9.22 -12.15
C LEU A 687 1.99 -10.34 -11.26
N LEU A 688 1.19 -11.39 -11.01
CA LEU A 688 1.60 -12.51 -10.16
C LEU A 688 2.76 -13.33 -10.75
N GLN A 689 2.90 -13.34 -12.07
CA GLN A 689 3.95 -14.07 -12.79
C GLN A 689 5.24 -13.27 -12.93
N SER A 690 5.19 -11.95 -12.70
CA SER A 690 6.29 -11.02 -13.00
C SER A 690 7.27 -10.82 -11.85
N GLN A 691 7.06 -11.46 -10.69
CA GLN A 691 7.90 -11.37 -9.49
C GLN A 691 8.32 -9.92 -9.15
N LEU A 692 7.35 -9.00 -9.18
CA LEU A 692 7.62 -7.58 -8.96
C LEU A 692 8.15 -7.33 -7.54
N ASN A 693 9.18 -6.50 -7.44
CA ASN A 693 9.64 -5.99 -6.16
C ASN A 693 8.69 -4.91 -5.60
N ARG A 694 8.99 -4.39 -4.41
CA ARG A 694 8.18 -3.35 -3.73
C ARG A 694 7.98 -2.12 -4.60
N ASP A 695 9.06 -1.55 -5.14
CA ASP A 695 9.02 -0.32 -5.93
C ASP A 695 8.24 -0.51 -7.24
N GLN A 696 8.42 -1.65 -7.89
CA GLN A 696 7.67 -2.01 -9.08
C GLN A 696 6.17 -2.18 -8.79
N THR A 697 5.84 -2.81 -7.67
CA THR A 697 4.44 -2.98 -7.21
C THR A 697 3.80 -1.62 -6.96
N TYR A 698 4.52 -0.71 -6.29
CA TYR A 698 4.05 0.65 -6.05
C TYR A 698 3.81 1.43 -7.35
N ARG A 699 4.73 1.36 -8.31
CA ARG A 699 4.55 2.00 -9.64
C ARG A 699 3.36 1.45 -10.42
N ILE A 700 3.07 0.15 -10.30
CA ILE A 700 1.85 -0.44 -10.88
C ILE A 700 0.60 0.06 -10.15
N ALA A 701 0.64 0.19 -8.83
CA ALA A 701 -0.48 0.74 -8.08
C ALA A 701 -0.78 2.19 -8.49
N GLN A 702 0.25 3.02 -8.64
CA GLN A 702 0.16 4.39 -9.16
C GLN A 702 -0.44 4.41 -10.58
N TYR A 703 0.03 3.52 -11.45
CA TYR A 703 -0.53 3.35 -12.79
C TYR A 703 -2.01 2.94 -12.77
N PHE A 704 -2.40 2.01 -11.90
CA PHE A 704 -3.80 1.63 -11.76
C PHE A 704 -4.66 2.78 -11.22
N ILE A 705 -4.15 3.62 -10.34
CA ILE A 705 -4.84 4.85 -9.92
C ILE A 705 -5.03 5.78 -11.13
N PHE A 706 -3.96 6.05 -11.89
CA PHE A 706 -4.01 6.86 -13.10
C PHE A 706 -5.02 6.31 -14.13
N GLN A 707 -5.11 5.00 -14.28
CA GLN A 707 -6.05 4.32 -15.18
C GLN A 707 -7.45 4.12 -14.57
N MET A 708 -7.75 4.72 -13.41
CA MET A 708 -9.02 4.63 -12.67
C MET A 708 -9.44 3.19 -12.33
N ARG A 709 -8.46 2.32 -12.07
CA ARG A 709 -8.62 0.90 -11.67
C ARG A 709 -8.46 0.72 -10.16
N LEU A 710 -9.18 1.51 -9.36
CA LEU A 710 -9.03 1.56 -7.90
C LEU A 710 -9.24 0.20 -7.21
N ASN A 711 -10.16 -0.63 -7.69
CA ASN A 711 -10.35 -1.97 -7.15
C ASN A 711 -9.08 -2.82 -7.29
N TRP A 712 -8.39 -2.69 -8.42
CA TRP A 712 -7.14 -3.42 -8.68
C TRP A 712 -5.99 -2.85 -7.86
N THR A 713 -5.95 -1.52 -7.67
CA THR A 713 -5.03 -0.87 -6.74
C THR A 713 -5.21 -1.42 -5.32
N ILE A 714 -6.44 -1.47 -4.81
CA ILE A 714 -6.75 -2.00 -3.48
C ILE A 714 -6.34 -3.47 -3.35
N GLU A 715 -6.71 -4.31 -4.31
CA GLU A 715 -6.36 -5.74 -4.32
C GLU A 715 -4.83 -5.96 -4.35
N LEU A 716 -4.10 -5.16 -5.12
CA LEU A 716 -2.65 -5.23 -5.22
C LEU A 716 -1.97 -4.77 -3.92
N MET A 717 -2.50 -3.72 -3.29
CA MET A 717 -1.84 -3.06 -2.18
C MET A 717 -2.23 -3.62 -0.80
N LYS A 718 -3.45 -4.12 -0.65
CA LYS A 718 -3.98 -4.62 0.64
C LYS A 718 -3.07 -5.66 1.33
N PRO A 719 -2.55 -6.70 0.63
CA PRO A 719 -1.66 -7.68 1.27
C PRO A 719 -0.36 -7.06 1.84
N TRP A 720 0.06 -5.92 1.33
CA TRP A 720 1.21 -5.17 1.86
C TRP A 720 0.80 -4.29 3.03
N ALA A 721 -0.36 -3.62 2.94
CA ALA A 721 -0.92 -2.82 4.04
C ALA A 721 -1.16 -3.66 5.30
N GLU A 722 -1.52 -4.94 5.15
CA GLU A 722 -1.74 -5.90 6.24
C GLU A 722 -0.46 -6.39 6.95
N LYS A 723 0.73 -6.22 6.34
CA LYS A 723 2.00 -6.66 6.96
C LYS A 723 2.27 -5.90 8.26
N PRO A 724 2.93 -6.49 9.26
CA PRO A 724 3.28 -5.77 10.50
C PRO A 724 4.09 -4.49 10.25
N THR A 725 5.00 -4.54 9.28
CA THR A 725 5.79 -3.40 8.82
C THR A 725 5.42 -3.08 7.36
N ILE A 726 5.28 -1.78 7.06
CA ILE A 726 4.98 -1.28 5.72
C ILE A 726 5.57 0.12 5.58
N ASP A 727 5.98 0.50 4.38
CA ASP A 727 6.44 1.85 4.10
C ASP A 727 5.28 2.85 4.03
N GLU A 728 5.59 4.10 4.36
CA GLU A 728 4.64 5.18 4.48
C GLU A 728 3.94 5.46 3.14
N GLU A 729 4.70 5.58 2.05
CA GLU A 729 4.15 5.83 0.72
C GLU A 729 3.06 4.83 0.33
N PHE A 730 3.32 3.55 0.61
CA PHE A 730 2.41 2.47 0.30
C PHE A 730 1.12 2.54 1.12
N LEU A 731 1.22 2.74 2.44
CA LEU A 731 0.03 2.78 3.31
C LEU A 731 -0.86 3.99 3.01
N PHE A 732 -0.26 5.16 2.83
CA PHE A 732 -1.01 6.39 2.54
C PHE A 732 -1.67 6.34 1.16
N THR A 733 -0.98 5.86 0.14
CA THR A 733 -1.56 5.65 -1.19
C THR A 733 -2.70 4.61 -1.15
N PHE A 734 -2.53 3.52 -0.40
CA PHE A 734 -3.57 2.52 -0.21
C PHE A 734 -4.83 3.13 0.43
N LEU A 735 -4.67 3.94 1.47
CA LEU A 735 -5.81 4.59 2.11
C LEU A 735 -6.57 5.47 1.11
N SER A 736 -5.89 6.22 0.23
CA SER A 736 -6.51 7.10 -0.78
C SER A 736 -7.36 6.34 -1.78
N ALA A 737 -6.96 5.10 -2.13
CA ALA A 737 -7.77 4.24 -2.98
C ALA A 737 -8.91 3.56 -2.19
N ALA A 738 -8.64 3.12 -0.97
CA ALA A 738 -9.55 2.32 -0.16
C ALA A 738 -10.87 3.03 0.20
N ILE A 739 -10.90 4.37 0.24
CA ILE A 739 -12.14 5.12 0.55
C ILE A 739 -13.30 4.82 -0.40
N TYR A 740 -13.00 4.44 -1.64
CA TYR A 740 -14.00 4.25 -2.68
C TYR A 740 -14.65 2.87 -2.65
N ASN A 741 -14.06 1.89 -1.94
CA ASN A 741 -14.58 0.53 -1.98
C ASN A 741 -14.70 -0.11 -0.60
N LYS A 742 -15.83 0.19 0.06
CA LYS A 742 -16.23 -0.41 1.34
C LYS A 742 -16.46 -1.93 1.28
N LYS A 743 -16.62 -2.52 0.09
CA LYS A 743 -16.75 -3.98 -0.07
C LYS A 743 -15.39 -4.68 0.03
N LEU A 744 -14.33 -4.08 -0.54
CA LEU A 744 -12.96 -4.60 -0.47
C LEU A 744 -12.27 -4.23 0.84
N VAL A 745 -12.57 -3.05 1.38
CA VAL A 745 -12.06 -2.56 2.66
C VAL A 745 -13.23 -2.07 3.52
N PRO A 746 -13.84 -2.96 4.32
CA PRO A 746 -14.91 -2.59 5.24
C PRO A 746 -14.46 -1.49 6.21
N GLU A 747 -15.41 -0.69 6.68
CA GLU A 747 -15.16 0.49 7.52
C GLU A 747 -14.29 0.20 8.75
N LYS A 748 -14.56 -0.90 9.46
CA LYS A 748 -13.75 -1.33 10.62
C LYS A 748 -12.29 -1.56 10.23
N GLU A 749 -12.05 -2.17 9.07
CA GLU A 749 -10.71 -2.46 8.57
C GLU A 749 -10.01 -1.16 8.11
N TYR A 750 -10.76 -0.27 7.44
CA TYR A 750 -10.27 1.04 7.04
C TYR A 750 -9.80 1.87 8.25
N LEU A 751 -10.57 1.89 9.34
CA LEU A 751 -10.19 2.54 10.59
C LEU A 751 -8.92 1.93 11.22
N GLN A 752 -8.69 0.62 11.09
CA GLN A 752 -7.45 -0.02 11.55
C GLN A 752 -6.24 0.45 10.75
N PHE A 753 -6.38 0.59 9.43
CA PHE A 753 -5.30 1.14 8.60
C PHE A 753 -5.06 2.63 8.85
N MET A 754 -6.09 3.42 9.13
CA MET A 754 -5.94 4.81 9.57
C MET A 754 -5.16 4.91 10.89
N GLU A 755 -5.49 4.06 11.88
CA GLU A 755 -4.78 4.01 13.16
C GLU A 755 -3.30 3.66 12.96
N LYS A 756 -3.02 2.72 12.04
CA LYS A 756 -1.67 2.35 11.65
C LYS A 756 -0.94 3.51 10.97
N ALA A 757 -1.60 4.24 10.07
CA ALA A 757 -1.01 5.40 9.38
C ALA A 757 -0.69 6.54 10.36
N LYS A 758 -1.60 6.83 11.29
CA LYS A 758 -1.37 7.75 12.41
C LYS A 758 -0.12 7.38 13.22
N THR A 759 0.00 6.10 13.57
CA THR A 759 1.14 5.59 14.35
C THR A 759 2.46 5.67 13.57
N LEU A 760 2.40 5.41 12.26
CA LEU A 760 3.57 5.43 11.38
C LEU A 760 4.09 6.85 11.16
N ASN A 761 3.20 7.80 10.85
CA ASN A 761 3.55 9.21 10.68
C ASN A 761 2.34 10.11 10.98
N LYS A 762 2.33 10.66 12.20
CA LYS A 762 1.30 11.58 12.70
C LYS A 762 1.12 12.81 11.80
N ASN A 763 2.20 13.47 11.39
CA ASN A 763 2.13 14.70 10.61
C ASN A 763 1.53 14.45 9.23
N ARG A 764 1.95 13.37 8.55
CA ARG A 764 1.37 13.01 7.26
C ARG A 764 -0.09 12.56 7.40
N PHE A 765 -0.43 11.85 8.47
CA PHE A 765 -1.83 11.52 8.78
C PHE A 765 -2.70 12.76 8.93
N CYS A 766 -2.22 13.80 9.60
CA CYS A 766 -2.96 15.06 9.72
C CYS A 766 -3.10 15.79 8.38
N ASN A 767 -2.03 15.80 7.58
CA ASN A 767 -2.03 16.41 6.23
C ASN A 767 -2.77 15.56 5.18
N LEU A 768 -3.26 14.38 5.55
CA LEU A 768 -4.06 13.52 4.66
C LEU A 768 -5.44 14.13 4.39
N PHE A 769 -5.99 14.89 5.33
CA PHE A 769 -7.33 15.47 5.29
C PHE A 769 -7.30 16.92 4.79
N GLY A 770 -7.44 17.09 3.48
CA GLY A 770 -7.49 18.35 2.75
C GLY A 770 -6.72 18.26 1.44
N TYR A 771 -6.84 19.29 0.61
CA TYR A 771 -6.08 19.44 -0.62
C TYR A 771 -4.56 19.40 -0.36
N PRO A 772 -3.74 18.70 -1.18
CA PRO A 772 -4.07 17.99 -2.41
C PRO A 772 -4.28 16.47 -2.22
N ASN A 773 -4.68 16.03 -1.02
CA ASN A 773 -4.82 14.61 -0.67
C ASN A 773 -6.31 14.21 -0.63
N MET A 774 -6.77 13.64 0.50
CA MET A 774 -8.16 13.27 0.69
C MET A 774 -9.02 14.45 1.09
N SER A 775 -10.33 14.36 0.83
CA SER A 775 -11.28 15.32 1.38
C SER A 775 -11.21 15.40 2.91
N PHE A 776 -11.21 16.61 3.47
CA PHE A 776 -11.46 16.77 4.91
C PHE A 776 -12.89 16.36 5.30
N GLN A 777 -13.81 16.21 4.34
CA GLN A 777 -15.17 15.76 4.60
C GLN A 777 -15.24 14.29 5.03
N LEU A 778 -14.14 13.54 5.01
CA LEU A 778 -14.07 12.24 5.69
C LEU A 778 -14.34 12.37 7.21
N LEU A 779 -14.11 13.56 7.78
CA LEU A 779 -14.48 13.91 9.16
C LEU A 779 -16.02 14.00 9.39
N LYS A 780 -16.84 13.80 8.35
CA LYS A 780 -18.27 13.51 8.50
C LYS A 780 -18.48 12.28 9.38
N ASP A 781 -17.61 11.28 9.26
CA ASP A 781 -17.63 10.10 10.13
C ASP A 781 -17.08 10.44 11.52
N ILE A 782 -17.86 10.18 12.57
CA ILE A 782 -17.50 10.54 13.95
C ILE A 782 -16.27 9.77 14.44
N SER A 783 -16.04 8.54 13.97
CA SER A 783 -14.89 7.73 14.37
C SER A 783 -13.61 8.25 13.71
N VAL A 784 -13.68 8.60 12.43
CA VAL A 784 -12.57 9.27 11.72
C VAL A 784 -12.28 10.64 12.34
N LYS A 785 -13.33 11.45 12.58
CA LYS A 785 -13.18 12.77 13.22
C LYS A 785 -12.56 12.66 14.60
N LYS A 786 -13.00 11.72 15.44
CA LYS A 786 -12.40 11.49 16.76
C LYS A 786 -10.91 11.18 16.65
N MET A 787 -10.53 10.27 15.76
CA MET A 787 -9.12 9.91 15.54
C MET A 787 -8.30 11.12 15.06
N TYR A 788 -8.83 11.90 14.12
CA TYR A 788 -8.21 13.14 13.65
C TYR A 788 -8.03 14.13 14.80
N CYS A 789 -9.09 14.42 15.57
CA CYS A 789 -9.07 15.42 16.65
C CYS A 789 -8.10 15.07 17.78
N GLU A 790 -8.06 13.81 18.21
CA GLU A 790 -7.14 13.35 19.26
C GLU A 790 -5.67 13.44 18.83
N SER A 791 -5.44 13.42 17.52
CA SER A 791 -4.10 13.41 16.94
C SER A 791 -3.65 14.80 16.55
N CYS A 792 -4.42 15.50 15.72
CA CYS A 792 -3.94 16.60 14.90
C CYS A 792 -4.12 17.99 15.51
N GLU A 793 -4.93 18.11 16.57
CA GLU A 793 -5.20 19.40 17.23
C GLU A 793 -4.56 19.52 18.63
N ASN A 794 -3.60 18.65 18.94
CA ASN A 794 -2.75 18.74 20.14
C ASN A 794 -1.33 19.22 19.79
#